data_AF-A0A0B0HCJ6-F1
#
_entry.id   AF-A0A0B0HCJ6-F1
#
_cell.length_a   1.000
_cell.length_b   1.000
_cell.length_c   1.000
_cell.angle_alpha   90.00
_cell.angle_beta   90.00
_cell.angle_gamma   90.00
#
_symmetry.space_group_name_H-M   'P 1'
#
loop_
_entity.id
_entity.type
_entity.pdbx_description
1 polymer ?
#
loop_
_entity_poly.entity_id
_entity_poly.type
_entity_poly.pdbx_seq_one_letter_code
_entity_poly.pdbx_strand_id
1 'polypeptide(L)'
;MKKVIIIGGVAGGASCATRLRRHNEEVDILLLERGPYVSFANCGLPYYIGDVIKNEEDLFLANVELFKERFRIDARINSEVTDVDPDSKTVTVRNLESGESYSEEYDELVLAPGARPVRPPLPGIDVDGIFSLRSVPDSNQIKQWIHDRNVKRAVIIGGGFIGIEMVENLVELGIHTTLVERNPQILPPLDPEMTVPLRTALHQHGVAVYLGESVNGFERAGELTTVKTESGKSFQAELVILAIGVMPENELAKSAGLTLGPRGHIIVDKNLRTSDSHIYAIGDCIEVKNIVSGSKTALALAGPANRQGRIVADMLAGRGRFFRGVQGTAVCGLFNQTAAMTGLNEKSLKEQVRIEYSVVYAHPTNHVGYYPGAAPIQFKLIYVKSDGRVLGAQAVGEAGVERRIDVISMAIQMHATVFDLEESELCYAPQYGAAKDPVNVIGMIAANEMRGDLSITHWNKMGSGGAVVLDVRDANEVAAHALPIAVHIPLNDIRDRQDELPKDSEIHVSCAVGSRAYNAVRLLRNLGFQANLLSGGEKTFEHLRSCASDDAVSMEHKDRMDFLLSWEVMRDTLTGENEDVEQVLAILKNPKVFYRLPLGNIVKAIRRMESVDVKSGEAVMNQGDTGDFFYIIRKGTAEVWQQGLYDNEQKLVAKLETGDHFGEEALVTGGARNASVKMTSNGNLLRLNREDFQELITQQTIEEVDIDKAHQLLSQGCKMLDVRYQEEYEESHVPGVQLIPLPELRNRLDELEPDTQYIASCLSGKRSAVAAMILKQHGFNVLVLEHGLRDWPYEMVSEF
;
A
#
# COMPACT_ATOMS: atom_id res chain seq x y z
N MET A 1 18.54 -47.76 16.86
CA MET A 1 18.17 -46.85 15.76
C MET A 1 17.89 -45.52 16.41
N LYS A 2 18.50 -44.40 15.97
CA LYS A 2 18.29 -43.11 16.63
C LYS A 2 16.88 -42.62 16.33
N LYS A 3 16.08 -42.31 17.35
CA LYS A 3 14.71 -41.81 17.19
C LYS A 3 14.63 -40.30 17.44
N VAL A 4 14.08 -39.60 16.45
CA VAL A 4 13.89 -38.15 16.51
C VAL A 4 12.40 -37.84 16.43
N ILE A 5 11.89 -37.15 17.45
CA ILE A 5 10.52 -36.65 17.47
C ILE A 5 10.53 -35.16 17.12
N ILE A 6 9.64 -34.74 16.24
CA ILE A 6 9.47 -33.36 15.80
C ILE A 6 8.03 -32.95 16.08
N ILE A 7 7.83 -31.88 16.86
CA ILE A 7 6.52 -31.36 17.25
C ILE A 7 6.20 -30.12 16.41
N GLY A 8 5.17 -30.22 15.56
CA GLY A 8 4.74 -29.19 14.61
C GLY A 8 5.11 -29.55 13.17
N GLY A 9 4.11 -29.79 12.33
CA GLY A 9 4.22 -30.36 10.98
C GLY A 9 4.27 -29.36 9.83
N VAL A 10 4.49 -28.07 10.12
CA VAL A 10 4.44 -26.98 9.12
C VAL A 10 5.87 -26.47 8.82
N ALA A 11 6.11 -25.15 8.73
CA ALA A 11 7.34 -24.58 8.17
C ALA A 11 8.65 -25.14 8.77
N GLY A 12 8.85 -25.01 10.08
CA GLY A 12 10.09 -25.43 10.74
C GLY A 12 10.24 -26.95 10.79
N GLY A 13 9.23 -27.65 11.31
CA GLY A 13 9.30 -29.10 11.53
C GLY A 13 9.31 -29.92 10.25
N ALA A 14 8.49 -29.60 9.24
CA ALA A 14 8.54 -30.28 7.94
C ALA A 14 9.89 -30.08 7.23
N SER A 15 10.44 -28.87 7.27
CA SER A 15 11.78 -28.59 6.73
C SER A 15 12.85 -29.43 7.43
N CYS A 16 12.78 -29.54 8.77
CA CYS A 16 13.67 -30.38 9.55
C CYS A 16 13.54 -31.87 9.18
N ALA A 17 12.32 -32.41 9.24
CA ALA A 17 12.03 -33.82 9.02
C ALA A 17 12.52 -34.30 7.64
N THR A 18 12.12 -33.61 6.57
CA THR A 18 12.49 -34.02 5.20
C THR A 18 13.99 -33.88 4.95
N ARG A 19 14.65 -32.88 5.55
CA ARG A 19 16.11 -32.72 5.43
C ARG A 19 16.86 -33.81 6.18
N LEU A 20 16.39 -34.18 7.37
CA LEU A 20 17.01 -35.21 8.18
C LEU A 20 16.99 -36.56 7.47
N ARG A 21 15.85 -36.94 6.87
CA ARG A 21 15.78 -38.16 6.04
C ARG A 21 16.81 -38.15 4.92
N ARG A 22 16.91 -37.04 4.16
CA ARG A 22 17.90 -36.90 3.07
C ARG A 22 19.36 -37.01 3.54
N HIS A 23 19.61 -36.94 4.85
CA HIS A 23 20.93 -37.10 5.42
C HIS A 23 21.18 -38.46 6.03
N ASN A 24 20.14 -39.13 6.54
CA ASN A 24 20.29 -40.42 7.18
C ASN A 24 19.03 -41.27 7.02
N GLU A 25 19.16 -42.39 6.31
CA GLU A 25 18.10 -43.39 6.10
C GLU A 25 17.83 -44.25 7.35
N GLU A 26 18.74 -44.26 8.33
CA GLU A 26 18.63 -45.07 9.54
C GLU A 26 18.01 -44.31 10.73
N VAL A 27 17.71 -43.02 10.61
CA VAL A 27 17.02 -42.30 11.69
C VAL A 27 15.54 -42.65 11.63
N ASP A 28 14.96 -43.01 12.78
CA ASP A 28 13.52 -43.11 12.94
C ASP A 28 12.97 -41.70 13.20
N ILE A 29 12.05 -41.23 12.35
CA ILE A 29 11.57 -39.84 12.36
C ILE A 29 10.06 -39.87 12.56
N LEU A 30 9.61 -39.35 13.71
CA LEU A 30 8.21 -39.15 14.04
C LEU A 30 7.89 -37.64 14.01
N LEU A 31 6.94 -37.25 13.17
CA LEU A 31 6.43 -35.89 13.06
C LEU A 31 5.00 -35.83 13.61
N LEU A 32 4.79 -35.06 14.68
CA LEU A 32 3.51 -34.92 15.35
C LEU A 32 2.91 -33.55 15.05
N GLU A 33 1.66 -33.54 14.55
CA GLU A 33 0.90 -32.33 14.25
C GLU A 33 -0.48 -32.43 14.91
N ARG A 34 -0.83 -31.39 15.69
CA ARG A 34 -2.12 -31.37 16.39
C ARG A 34 -3.28 -31.12 15.43
N GLY A 35 -3.05 -30.37 14.36
CA GLY A 35 -4.05 -30.07 13.35
C GLY A 35 -4.25 -31.24 12.37
N PRO A 36 -5.25 -31.10 11.48
CA PRO A 36 -5.56 -32.12 10.48
C PRO A 36 -4.61 -32.12 9.28
N TYR A 37 -3.75 -31.09 9.14
CA TYR A 37 -2.91 -30.91 7.96
C TYR A 37 -1.45 -30.63 8.34
N VAL A 38 -0.54 -31.24 7.58
CA VAL A 38 0.89 -30.93 7.59
C VAL A 38 1.25 -30.08 6.38
N SER A 39 2.32 -29.28 6.46
CA SER A 39 2.90 -28.56 5.31
C SER A 39 1.89 -27.78 4.45
N PHE A 40 0.99 -27.04 5.09
CA PHE A 40 0.10 -26.11 4.40
C PHE A 40 0.69 -24.69 4.34
N ALA A 41 0.24 -23.90 3.36
CA ALA A 41 0.68 -22.54 3.11
C ALA A 41 -0.07 -21.54 4.01
N ASN A 42 0.40 -21.33 5.25
CA ASN A 42 -0.20 -20.33 6.17
C ASN A 42 -0.32 -18.93 5.53
N CYS A 43 0.67 -18.53 4.73
CA CYS A 43 0.69 -17.24 4.03
C CYS A 43 -0.37 -17.14 2.91
N GLY A 44 -0.93 -18.27 2.48
CA GLY A 44 -2.01 -18.32 1.49
C GLY A 44 -3.41 -18.14 2.09
N LEU A 45 -3.56 -18.19 3.42
CA LEU A 45 -4.88 -18.23 4.07
C LEU A 45 -5.72 -16.97 3.83
N PRO A 46 -5.20 -15.73 3.92
CA PRO A 46 -5.97 -14.53 3.59
C PRO A 46 -6.45 -14.56 2.13
N TYR A 47 -5.59 -14.97 1.21
CA TYR A 47 -5.86 -15.08 -0.22
C TYR A 47 -6.89 -16.17 -0.57
N TYR A 48 -6.96 -17.23 0.24
CA TYR A 48 -8.02 -18.23 0.12
C TYR A 48 -9.35 -17.69 0.64
N ILE A 49 -9.35 -16.90 1.72
CA ILE A 49 -10.56 -16.25 2.22
C ILE A 49 -11.10 -15.27 1.16
N GLY A 50 -10.24 -14.46 0.55
CA GLY A 50 -10.58 -13.47 -0.48
C GLY A 50 -10.79 -14.00 -1.90
N ASP A 51 -10.89 -15.32 -2.09
CA ASP A 51 -11.08 -15.97 -3.41
C ASP A 51 -9.99 -15.73 -4.47
N VAL A 52 -8.85 -15.17 -4.09
CA VAL A 52 -7.65 -15.09 -4.94
C VAL A 52 -7.08 -16.49 -5.17
N ILE A 53 -6.96 -17.28 -4.10
CA ILE A 53 -6.74 -18.72 -4.16
C ILE A 53 -8.11 -19.39 -4.09
N LYS A 54 -8.55 -19.98 -5.19
CA LYS A 54 -9.92 -20.49 -5.31
C LYS A 54 -10.11 -21.84 -4.62
N ASN A 55 -9.16 -22.75 -4.76
CA ASN A 55 -9.28 -24.11 -4.23
C ASN A 55 -8.48 -24.24 -2.94
N GLU A 56 -9.08 -24.86 -1.91
CA GLU A 56 -8.40 -25.13 -0.64
C GLU A 56 -7.18 -26.05 -0.85
N GLU A 57 -7.29 -26.98 -1.80
CA GLU A 57 -6.22 -27.94 -2.13
C GLU A 57 -4.91 -27.27 -2.54
N ASP A 58 -4.98 -26.06 -3.13
CA ASP A 58 -3.80 -25.27 -3.54
C ASP A 58 -3.00 -24.75 -2.32
N LEU A 59 -3.57 -24.81 -1.11
CA LEU A 59 -2.89 -24.49 0.13
C LEU A 59 -2.01 -25.65 0.63
N PHE A 60 -2.20 -26.88 0.15
CA PHE A 60 -1.49 -28.07 0.67
C PHE A 60 -0.25 -28.38 -0.16
N LEU A 61 0.93 -28.29 0.45
CA LEU A 61 2.21 -28.57 -0.23
C LEU A 61 2.66 -30.03 -0.07
N ALA A 62 2.17 -30.71 0.97
CA ALA A 62 2.41 -32.12 1.23
C ALA A 62 1.30 -32.70 2.13
N ASN A 63 1.23 -34.04 2.19
CA ASN A 63 0.33 -34.79 3.07
C ASN A 63 1.08 -35.94 3.75
N VAL A 64 0.39 -36.66 4.64
CA VAL A 64 0.95 -37.78 5.41
C VAL A 64 1.49 -38.89 4.49
N GLU A 65 0.77 -39.20 3.41
CA GLU A 65 1.16 -40.20 2.42
C GLU A 65 2.49 -39.85 1.76
N LEU A 66 2.65 -38.59 1.34
CA LEU A 66 3.89 -38.10 0.74
C LEU A 66 5.07 -38.20 1.71
N PHE A 67 4.87 -37.83 2.99
CA PHE A 67 5.89 -37.98 4.02
C PHE A 67 6.32 -39.44 4.19
N LYS A 68 5.38 -40.36 4.20
CA LYS A 68 5.64 -41.79 4.34
C LYS A 68 6.32 -42.39 3.12
N GLU A 69 5.78 -42.19 1.92
CA GLU A 69 6.26 -42.83 0.70
C GLU A 69 7.60 -42.25 0.22
N ARG A 70 7.73 -40.92 0.23
CA ARG A 70 8.93 -40.25 -0.29
C ARG A 70 10.05 -40.21 0.74
N PHE A 71 9.71 -40.03 2.01
CA PHE A 71 10.70 -39.74 3.04
C PHE A 71 10.69 -40.75 4.20
N ARG A 72 9.86 -41.80 4.18
CA ARG A 72 9.79 -42.77 5.29
C ARG A 72 9.70 -42.07 6.65
N ILE A 73 8.90 -41.01 6.73
CA ILE A 73 8.60 -40.27 7.96
C ILE A 73 7.24 -40.74 8.44
N ASP A 74 7.15 -41.12 9.71
CA ASP A 74 5.87 -41.35 10.37
C ASP A 74 5.29 -39.98 10.74
N ALA A 75 4.32 -39.50 9.97
CA ALA A 75 3.64 -38.24 10.23
C ALA A 75 2.24 -38.52 10.79
N ARG A 76 1.96 -38.03 12.00
CA ARG A 76 0.66 -38.22 12.67
C ARG A 76 -0.01 -36.86 12.87
N ILE A 77 -1.08 -36.65 12.13
CA ILE A 77 -2.00 -35.52 12.29
C ILE A 77 -2.99 -35.79 13.42
N ASN A 78 -3.75 -34.77 13.83
CA ASN A 78 -4.70 -34.85 14.94
C ASN A 78 -4.06 -35.47 16.20
N SER A 79 -2.76 -35.21 16.40
CA SER A 79 -1.94 -35.80 17.45
C SER A 79 -1.25 -34.67 18.22
N GLU A 80 -1.83 -34.31 19.35
CA GLU A 80 -1.34 -33.23 20.19
C GLU A 80 -0.37 -33.76 21.23
N VAL A 81 0.85 -33.22 21.26
CA VAL A 81 1.74 -33.46 22.40
C VAL A 81 1.26 -32.60 23.57
N THR A 82 0.96 -33.24 24.69
CA THR A 82 0.42 -32.59 25.89
C THR A 82 1.46 -32.42 26.99
N ASP A 83 2.52 -33.23 26.98
CA ASP A 83 3.61 -33.15 27.94
C ASP A 83 4.94 -33.66 27.37
N VAL A 84 6.05 -33.15 27.90
CA VAL A 84 7.42 -33.54 27.57
C VAL A 84 8.17 -33.75 28.88
N ASP A 85 8.72 -34.95 29.07
CA ASP A 85 9.56 -35.30 30.20
C ASP A 85 11.02 -35.46 29.72
N PRO A 86 11.91 -34.49 30.01
CA PRO A 86 13.32 -34.57 29.63
C PRO A 86 14.12 -35.64 30.37
N ASP A 87 13.72 -35.98 31.61
CA ASP A 87 14.46 -36.94 32.44
C ASP A 87 14.26 -38.37 31.93
N SER A 88 13.01 -38.74 31.62
CA SER A 88 12.71 -40.03 31.00
C SER A 88 12.84 -40.04 29.47
N LYS A 89 13.06 -38.87 28.86
CA LYS A 89 13.09 -38.64 27.39
C LYS A 89 11.83 -39.18 26.70
N THR A 90 10.67 -38.81 27.24
CA THR A 90 9.36 -39.20 26.70
C THR A 90 8.51 -37.98 26.35
N VAL A 91 7.61 -38.16 25.38
CA VAL A 91 6.51 -37.23 25.11
C VAL A 91 5.19 -37.95 25.30
N THR A 92 4.20 -37.25 25.87
CA THR A 92 2.82 -37.74 25.96
C THR A 92 2.02 -37.16 24.80
N VAL A 93 1.40 -38.03 24.00
CA VAL A 93 0.64 -37.67 22.80
C VAL A 93 -0.81 -38.06 23.00
N ARG A 94 -1.72 -37.12 22.73
CA ARG A 94 -3.16 -37.34 22.68
C ARG A 94 -3.62 -37.35 21.23
N ASN A 95 -4.20 -38.45 20.78
CA ASN A 95 -4.90 -38.49 19.51
C ASN A 95 -6.27 -37.81 19.68
N LEU A 96 -6.50 -36.72 18.95
CA LEU A 96 -7.69 -35.88 19.07
C LEU A 96 -8.95 -36.50 18.44
N GLU A 97 -8.80 -37.47 17.54
CA GLU A 97 -9.93 -38.18 16.93
C GLU A 97 -10.49 -39.26 17.88
N SER A 98 -9.62 -40.07 18.47
CA SER A 98 -9.98 -41.18 19.36
C SER A 98 -10.07 -40.79 20.83
N GLY A 99 -9.38 -39.71 21.24
CA GLY A 99 -9.21 -39.30 22.63
C GLY A 99 -8.17 -40.10 23.41
N GLU A 100 -7.56 -41.14 22.81
CA GLU A 100 -6.54 -41.97 23.45
C GLU A 100 -5.24 -41.19 23.68
N SER A 101 -4.57 -41.45 24.80
CA SER A 101 -3.25 -40.89 25.11
C SER A 101 -2.22 -42.01 25.23
N TYR A 102 -1.04 -41.79 24.67
CA TYR A 102 0.07 -42.73 24.68
C TYR A 102 1.41 -41.99 24.82
N SER A 103 2.47 -42.71 25.14
CA SER A 103 3.82 -42.15 25.30
C SER A 103 4.75 -42.61 24.20
N GLU A 104 5.66 -41.73 23.78
CA GLU A 104 6.70 -42.03 22.80
C GLU A 104 8.07 -41.61 23.35
N GLU A 105 9.04 -42.52 23.33
CA GLU A 105 10.43 -42.23 23.69
C GLU A 105 11.17 -41.54 22.53
N TYR A 106 12.13 -40.67 22.86
CA TYR A 106 13.00 -40.01 21.89
C TYR A 106 14.49 -40.04 22.29
N ASP A 107 15.38 -40.05 21.30
CA ASP A 107 16.80 -39.73 21.52
C ASP A 107 17.05 -38.21 21.40
N GLU A 108 16.33 -37.55 20.49
CA GLU A 108 16.34 -36.10 20.30
C GLU A 108 14.92 -35.59 20.01
N LEU A 109 14.63 -34.39 20.48
CA LEU A 109 13.35 -33.72 20.31
C LEU A 109 13.53 -32.37 19.60
N VAL A 110 12.63 -32.05 18.67
CA VAL A 110 12.60 -30.74 18.00
C VAL A 110 11.23 -30.09 18.24
N LEU A 111 11.23 -28.98 18.97
CA LEU A 111 10.05 -28.14 19.20
C LEU A 111 9.91 -27.12 18.07
N ALA A 112 8.88 -27.28 17.23
CA ALA A 112 8.45 -26.31 16.22
C ALA A 112 6.96 -25.94 16.34
N PRO A 113 6.41 -25.68 17.56
CA PRO A 113 4.97 -25.45 17.75
C PRO A 113 4.47 -24.10 17.19
N GLY A 114 5.38 -23.21 16.78
CA GLY A 114 5.06 -21.90 16.21
C GLY A 114 4.55 -20.92 17.26
N ALA A 115 3.60 -20.08 16.85
CA ALA A 115 3.00 -19.04 17.69
C ALA A 115 1.47 -19.07 17.56
N ARG A 116 0.78 -18.58 18.60
CA ARG A 116 -0.69 -18.44 18.64
C ARG A 116 -1.12 -16.98 18.54
N PRO A 117 -2.26 -16.67 17.88
CA PRO A 117 -2.83 -15.32 17.89
C PRO A 117 -3.02 -14.80 19.31
N VAL A 118 -2.77 -13.51 19.51
CA VAL A 118 -3.06 -12.85 20.78
C VAL A 118 -4.56 -12.64 20.90
N ARG A 119 -5.16 -13.16 21.97
CA ARG A 119 -6.54 -12.87 22.39
C ARG A 119 -6.52 -12.25 23.79
N PRO A 120 -6.65 -10.92 23.91
CA PRO A 120 -6.61 -10.23 25.20
C PRO A 120 -7.89 -10.53 25.98
N PRO A 121 -7.86 -10.52 27.33
CA PRO A 121 -9.03 -10.81 28.15
C PRO A 121 -10.00 -9.61 28.18
N LEU A 122 -10.56 -9.25 27.03
CA LEU A 122 -11.51 -8.15 26.88
C LEU A 122 -12.95 -8.66 27.09
N PRO A 123 -13.83 -7.86 27.72
CA PRO A 123 -15.25 -8.19 27.83
C PRO A 123 -15.86 -8.52 26.46
N GLY A 124 -16.54 -9.67 26.37
CA GLY A 124 -17.24 -10.09 25.16
C GLY A 124 -16.36 -10.64 24.03
N ILE A 125 -15.05 -10.85 24.22
CA ILE A 125 -14.16 -11.36 23.15
C ILE A 125 -14.55 -12.74 22.58
N ASP A 126 -15.33 -13.52 23.34
CA ASP A 126 -15.78 -14.87 22.96
C ASP A 126 -17.19 -14.91 22.35
N VAL A 127 -17.80 -13.76 22.06
CA VAL A 127 -19.07 -13.76 21.30
C VAL A 127 -18.83 -14.19 19.85
N ASP A 128 -19.86 -14.77 19.24
CA ASP A 128 -19.81 -15.22 17.85
C ASP A 128 -19.45 -14.08 16.88
N GLY A 129 -18.78 -14.43 15.78
CA GLY A 129 -18.35 -13.49 14.75
C GLY A 129 -16.96 -12.87 14.96
N ILE A 130 -16.24 -13.24 16.04
CA ILE A 130 -14.87 -12.77 16.33
C ILE A 130 -13.86 -13.89 16.06
N PHE A 131 -13.06 -13.74 15.01
CA PHE A 131 -12.09 -14.74 14.56
C PHE A 131 -10.65 -14.27 14.68
N SER A 132 -9.74 -15.23 14.65
CA SER A 132 -8.31 -15.02 14.42
C SER A 132 -7.88 -15.97 13.31
N LEU A 133 -6.84 -15.62 12.56
CA LEU A 133 -6.38 -16.44 11.44
C LEU A 133 -5.00 -17.04 11.73
N ARG A 134 -4.90 -18.37 11.74
CA ARG A 134 -3.63 -19.10 11.86
C ARG A 134 -3.57 -20.33 10.98
N SER A 135 -4.67 -21.07 10.85
CA SER A 135 -4.72 -22.40 10.27
C SER A 135 -5.81 -22.52 9.22
N VAL A 136 -5.76 -23.60 8.43
CA VAL A 136 -6.79 -23.90 7.41
C VAL A 136 -8.20 -24.04 8.02
N PRO A 137 -8.39 -24.71 9.18
CA PRO A 137 -9.68 -24.68 9.86
C PRO A 137 -10.18 -23.27 10.21
N ASP A 138 -9.28 -22.32 10.55
CA ASP A 138 -9.68 -20.94 10.83
C ASP A 138 -10.15 -20.23 9.54
N SER A 139 -9.42 -20.40 8.44
CA SER A 139 -9.83 -19.81 7.15
C SER A 139 -11.16 -20.38 6.65
N ASN A 140 -11.38 -21.68 6.83
CA ASN A 140 -12.64 -22.33 6.45
C ASN A 140 -13.80 -21.79 7.28
N GLN A 141 -13.61 -21.61 8.59
CA GLN A 141 -14.63 -21.00 9.47
C GLN A 141 -14.95 -19.56 9.06
N ILE A 142 -13.93 -18.74 8.77
CA ILE A 142 -14.13 -17.36 8.32
C ILE A 142 -14.86 -17.31 6.98
N LYS A 143 -14.43 -18.12 6.01
CA LYS A 143 -15.03 -18.17 4.67
C LYS A 143 -16.48 -18.66 4.72
N GLN A 144 -16.75 -19.69 5.51
CA GLN A 144 -18.10 -20.18 5.76
C GLN A 144 -18.95 -19.11 6.46
N TRP A 145 -18.41 -18.41 7.46
CA TRP A 145 -19.12 -17.33 8.14
C TRP A 145 -19.51 -16.19 7.19
N ILE A 146 -18.59 -15.79 6.30
CA ILE A 146 -18.84 -14.78 5.27
C ILE A 146 -20.02 -15.18 4.39
N HIS A 147 -20.05 -16.43 3.94
CA HIS A 147 -21.11 -16.97 3.11
C HIS A 147 -22.45 -17.10 3.86
N ASP A 148 -22.45 -17.80 4.99
CA ASP A 148 -23.67 -18.17 5.72
C ASP A 148 -24.37 -16.95 6.34
N ARG A 149 -23.62 -15.89 6.66
CA ARG A 149 -24.15 -14.63 7.19
C ARG A 149 -24.25 -13.51 6.17
N ASN A 150 -23.89 -13.76 4.90
CA ASN A 150 -23.87 -12.74 3.84
C ASN A 150 -23.20 -11.44 4.32
N VAL A 151 -22.00 -11.56 4.91
CA VAL A 151 -21.29 -10.47 5.59
C VAL A 151 -21.16 -9.25 4.66
N LYS A 152 -21.47 -8.06 5.17
CA LYS A 152 -21.36 -6.78 4.44
C LYS A 152 -20.38 -5.82 5.08
N ARG A 153 -20.15 -5.97 6.38
CA ARG A 153 -19.24 -5.14 7.17
C ARG A 153 -18.29 -6.01 7.97
N ALA A 154 -17.02 -5.65 7.91
CA ALA A 154 -15.97 -6.27 8.71
C ALA A 154 -15.19 -5.23 9.50
N VAL A 155 -14.81 -5.58 10.74
CA VAL A 155 -13.84 -4.81 11.53
C VAL A 155 -12.57 -5.62 11.70
N ILE A 156 -11.44 -5.07 11.26
CA ILE A 156 -10.11 -5.65 11.45
C ILE A 156 -9.43 -4.91 12.58
N ILE A 157 -8.96 -5.64 13.58
CA ILE A 157 -8.26 -5.09 14.74
C ILE A 157 -6.78 -5.47 14.64
N GLY A 158 -5.95 -4.47 14.40
CA GLY A 158 -4.50 -4.60 14.18
C GLY A 158 -4.13 -4.42 12.70
N GLY A 159 -3.32 -3.41 12.41
CA GLY A 159 -2.74 -3.05 11.12
C GLY A 159 -1.34 -3.63 10.89
N GLY A 160 -1.05 -4.82 11.43
CA GLY A 160 0.13 -5.62 11.05
C GLY A 160 -0.06 -6.35 9.72
N PHE A 161 0.92 -7.15 9.29
CA PHE A 161 0.89 -7.87 8.00
C PHE A 161 -0.43 -8.62 7.75
N ILE A 162 -0.83 -9.50 8.68
CA ILE A 162 -2.06 -10.29 8.58
C ILE A 162 -3.30 -9.39 8.49
N GLY A 163 -3.33 -8.30 9.26
CA GLY A 163 -4.46 -7.36 9.24
C GLY A 163 -4.60 -6.66 7.90
N ILE A 164 -3.47 -6.21 7.33
CA ILE A 164 -3.44 -5.55 6.01
C ILE A 164 -3.83 -6.53 4.90
N GLU A 165 -3.32 -7.75 4.91
CA GLU A 165 -3.71 -8.79 3.95
C GLU A 165 -5.21 -9.12 4.05
N MET A 166 -5.76 -9.19 5.27
CA MET A 166 -7.19 -9.40 5.47
C MET A 166 -8.05 -8.22 5.00
N VAL A 167 -7.58 -6.98 5.17
CA VAL A 167 -8.28 -5.81 4.64
C VAL A 167 -8.42 -5.89 3.12
N GLU A 168 -7.33 -6.12 2.40
CA GLU A 168 -7.36 -6.26 0.93
C GLU A 168 -8.34 -7.35 0.51
N ASN A 169 -8.20 -8.54 1.08
CA ASN A 169 -9.00 -9.70 0.68
C ASN A 169 -10.50 -9.55 0.99
N LEU A 170 -10.88 -8.83 2.04
CA LEU A 170 -12.30 -8.58 2.32
C LEU A 170 -12.87 -7.46 1.45
N VAL A 171 -12.08 -6.43 1.15
CA VAL A 171 -12.49 -5.36 0.23
C VAL A 171 -12.71 -5.89 -1.18
N GLU A 172 -11.84 -6.78 -1.67
CA GLU A 172 -12.00 -7.43 -2.99
C GLU A 172 -13.24 -8.34 -3.07
N LEU A 173 -13.73 -8.84 -1.92
CA LEU A 173 -15.03 -9.53 -1.83
C LEU A 173 -16.23 -8.57 -1.78
N GLY A 174 -16.01 -7.26 -1.83
CA GLY A 174 -17.04 -6.23 -1.72
C GLY A 174 -17.55 -6.00 -0.29
N ILE A 175 -16.77 -6.37 0.74
CA ILE A 175 -17.11 -6.18 2.15
C ILE A 175 -16.58 -4.83 2.62
N HIS A 176 -17.45 -3.98 3.14
CA HIS A 176 -17.07 -2.70 3.72
C HIS A 176 -16.21 -2.93 4.97
N THR A 177 -14.97 -2.47 4.94
CA THR A 177 -13.97 -2.85 5.94
C THR A 177 -13.50 -1.63 6.74
N THR A 178 -13.52 -1.78 8.07
CA THR A 178 -12.96 -0.82 9.01
C THR A 178 -11.71 -1.40 9.66
N LEU A 179 -10.58 -0.68 9.59
CA LEU A 179 -9.33 -1.03 10.25
C LEU A 179 -9.14 -0.21 11.52
N VAL A 180 -8.99 -0.88 12.66
CA VAL A 180 -8.71 -0.26 13.97
C VAL A 180 -7.31 -0.68 14.42
N GLU A 181 -6.42 0.28 14.62
CA GLU A 181 -5.04 0.06 15.05
C GLU A 181 -4.70 0.96 16.23
N ARG A 182 -4.13 0.37 17.27
CA ARG A 182 -3.72 1.07 18.50
C ARG A 182 -2.54 2.01 18.25
N ASN A 183 -1.60 1.60 17.42
CA ASN A 183 -0.42 2.39 17.10
C ASN A 183 -0.81 3.59 16.22
N PRO A 184 0.00 4.65 16.18
CA PRO A 184 -0.23 5.80 15.31
C PRO A 184 0.06 5.51 13.82
N GLN A 185 0.31 4.25 13.45
CA GLN A 185 0.58 3.83 12.08
C GLN A 185 0.26 2.34 11.88
N ILE A 186 0.00 1.96 10.63
CA ILE A 186 0.01 0.58 10.18
C ILE A 186 1.46 0.09 9.97
N LEU A 187 1.63 -1.22 9.78
CA LEU A 187 2.90 -1.92 9.53
C LEU A 187 4.06 -1.36 10.39
N PRO A 188 4.04 -1.57 11.72
CA PRO A 188 5.05 -1.03 12.63
C PRO A 188 6.53 -1.25 12.24
N PRO A 189 6.92 -2.32 11.49
CA PRO A 189 8.28 -2.45 10.99
C PRO A 189 8.76 -1.32 10.05
N LEU A 190 7.85 -0.60 9.39
CA LEU A 190 8.16 0.60 8.62
C LEU A 190 8.23 1.84 9.51
N ASP A 191 9.00 2.84 9.10
CA ASP A 191 8.93 4.18 9.68
C ASP A 191 7.67 4.93 9.18
N PRO A 192 7.10 5.86 9.98
CA PRO A 192 5.78 6.44 9.73
C PRO A 192 5.59 6.98 8.31
N GLU A 193 6.56 7.72 7.78
CA GLU A 193 6.50 8.36 6.46
C GLU A 193 6.50 7.36 5.30
N MET A 194 6.93 6.13 5.54
CA MET A 194 6.89 5.05 4.56
C MET A 194 5.51 4.39 4.49
N THR A 195 4.64 4.62 5.48
CA THR A 195 3.27 4.07 5.51
C THR A 195 2.25 4.93 4.77
N VAL A 196 2.60 6.19 4.46
CA VAL A 196 1.68 7.16 3.83
C VAL A 196 1.11 6.65 2.51
N PRO A 197 1.90 6.11 1.55
CA PRO A 197 1.34 5.57 0.32
C PRO A 197 0.33 4.44 0.54
N LEU A 198 0.55 3.62 1.58
CA LEU A 198 -0.34 2.51 1.93
C LEU A 198 -1.64 3.00 2.56
N ARG A 199 -1.58 4.00 3.44
CA ARG A 199 -2.77 4.67 3.98
C ARG A 199 -3.59 5.32 2.86
N THR A 200 -2.93 6.00 1.94
CA THR A 200 -3.55 6.55 0.74
C THR A 200 -4.26 5.45 -0.07
N ALA A 201 -3.62 4.30 -0.27
CA ALA A 201 -4.23 3.16 -0.97
C ALA A 201 -5.48 2.63 -0.22
N LEU A 202 -5.41 2.46 1.10
CA LEU A 202 -6.56 2.06 1.93
C LEU A 202 -7.76 3.01 1.76
N HIS A 203 -7.53 4.31 1.87
CA HIS A 203 -8.59 5.31 1.71
C HIS A 203 -9.15 5.34 0.28
N GLN A 204 -8.31 5.16 -0.75
CA GLN A 204 -8.76 5.10 -2.14
C GLN A 204 -9.67 3.89 -2.43
N HIS A 205 -9.58 2.83 -1.62
CA HIS A 205 -10.44 1.65 -1.71
C HIS A 205 -11.58 1.68 -0.66
N GLY A 206 -11.88 2.85 -0.09
CA GLY A 206 -13.02 3.03 0.82
C GLY A 206 -12.82 2.43 2.21
N VAL A 207 -11.60 2.07 2.60
CA VAL A 207 -11.33 1.53 3.94
C VAL A 207 -11.31 2.66 4.97
N ALA A 208 -12.15 2.54 6.00
CA ALA A 208 -12.13 3.43 7.14
C ALA A 208 -10.97 3.02 8.08
N VAL A 209 -9.98 3.89 8.25
CA VAL A 209 -8.77 3.60 9.04
C VAL A 209 -8.74 4.45 10.30
N TYR A 210 -8.70 3.81 11.45
CA TYR A 210 -8.67 4.42 12.77
C TYR A 210 -7.36 4.05 13.48
N LEU A 211 -6.41 5.00 13.49
CA LEU A 211 -5.11 4.87 14.15
C LEU A 211 -5.18 5.45 15.57
N GLY A 212 -4.30 5.00 16.47
CA GLY A 212 -4.32 5.47 17.86
C GLY A 212 -5.49 4.94 18.69
N GLU A 213 -6.29 4.00 18.15
CA GLU A 213 -7.53 3.52 18.77
C GLU A 213 -7.35 2.13 19.38
N SER A 214 -7.59 2.02 20.68
CA SER A 214 -7.54 0.74 21.40
C SER A 214 -8.95 0.19 21.59
N VAL A 215 -9.16 -1.09 21.25
CA VAL A 215 -10.42 -1.80 21.54
C VAL A 215 -10.46 -2.22 23.01
N ASN A 216 -11.58 -1.95 23.69
CA ASN A 216 -11.77 -2.26 25.11
C ASN A 216 -12.91 -3.27 25.39
N GLY A 217 -13.68 -3.68 24.38
CA GLY A 217 -14.72 -4.69 24.55
C GLY A 217 -15.57 -4.91 23.32
N PHE A 218 -16.41 -5.95 23.42
CA PHE A 218 -17.31 -6.39 22.37
C PHE A 218 -18.70 -6.65 22.93
N GLU A 219 -19.73 -6.34 22.16
CA GLU A 219 -21.12 -6.66 22.51
C GLU A 219 -21.85 -7.20 21.29
N ARG A 220 -22.55 -8.33 21.43
CA ARG A 220 -23.33 -8.94 20.36
C ARG A 220 -24.78 -8.50 20.46
N ALA A 221 -25.34 -8.01 19.36
CA ALA A 221 -26.76 -7.70 19.21
C ALA A 221 -27.27 -8.34 17.91
N GLY A 222 -27.98 -9.46 18.02
CA GLY A 222 -28.44 -10.23 16.86
C GLY A 222 -27.27 -10.74 16.00
N GLU A 223 -27.23 -10.31 14.74
CA GLU A 223 -26.20 -10.69 13.78
C GLU A 223 -24.96 -9.77 13.79
N LEU A 224 -24.98 -8.70 14.58
CA LEU A 224 -23.91 -7.70 14.63
C LEU A 224 -23.11 -7.79 15.92
N THR A 225 -21.79 -7.72 15.79
CA THR A 225 -20.86 -7.48 16.88
C THR A 225 -20.47 -6.01 16.88
N THR A 226 -20.72 -5.35 18.01
CA THR A 226 -20.27 -3.99 18.28
C THR A 226 -18.88 -4.05 18.91
N VAL A 227 -17.89 -3.48 18.23
CA VAL A 227 -16.52 -3.28 18.73
C VAL A 227 -16.45 -1.91 19.39
N LYS A 228 -16.09 -1.86 20.68
CA LYS A 228 -15.96 -0.62 21.45
C LYS A 228 -14.51 -0.25 21.65
N THR A 229 -14.21 1.04 21.58
CA THR A 229 -12.87 1.59 21.80
C THR A 229 -12.76 2.38 23.10
N GLU A 230 -11.53 2.61 23.55
CA GLU A 230 -11.22 3.45 24.71
C GLU A 230 -11.63 4.92 24.52
N SER A 231 -11.64 5.42 23.28
CA SER A 231 -12.08 6.79 22.96
C SER A 231 -13.61 6.97 23.00
N GLY A 232 -14.37 5.87 23.11
CA GLY A 232 -15.84 5.87 23.08
C GLY A 232 -16.43 5.61 21.69
N LYS A 233 -15.61 5.50 20.63
CA LYS A 233 -16.09 5.10 19.30
C LYS A 233 -16.57 3.64 19.32
N SER A 234 -17.58 3.36 18.50
CA SER A 234 -18.15 2.03 18.33
C SER A 234 -18.32 1.68 16.85
N PHE A 235 -18.00 0.44 16.50
CA PHE A 235 -18.11 -0.07 15.13
C PHE A 235 -18.94 -1.34 15.10
N GLN A 236 -19.94 -1.41 14.22
CA GLN A 236 -20.79 -2.58 14.08
C GLN A 236 -20.42 -3.37 12.83
N ALA A 237 -20.24 -4.68 12.98
CA ALA A 237 -19.91 -5.57 11.88
C ALA A 237 -20.46 -6.98 12.09
N GLU A 238 -20.74 -7.69 11.01
CA GLU A 238 -21.08 -9.12 11.06
C GLU A 238 -19.83 -9.98 11.29
N LEU A 239 -18.66 -9.47 10.90
CA LEU A 239 -17.35 -10.14 11.03
C LEU A 239 -16.32 -9.25 11.74
N VAL A 240 -15.61 -9.82 12.71
CA VAL A 240 -14.47 -9.17 13.36
C VAL A 240 -13.24 -10.07 13.26
N ILE A 241 -12.11 -9.53 12.80
CA ILE A 241 -10.82 -10.26 12.74
C ILE A 241 -9.84 -9.64 13.74
N LEU A 242 -9.32 -10.46 14.65
CA LEU A 242 -8.23 -10.12 15.56
C LEU A 242 -6.88 -10.43 14.89
N ALA A 243 -6.15 -9.39 14.53
CA ALA A 243 -4.83 -9.43 13.89
C ALA A 243 -3.77 -8.62 14.66
N ILE A 244 -3.88 -8.61 15.99
CA ILE A 244 -3.05 -7.80 16.91
C ILE A 244 -1.71 -8.46 17.32
N GLY A 245 -1.21 -9.38 16.49
CA GLY A 245 0.05 -10.09 16.70
C GLY A 245 -0.11 -11.49 17.31
N VAL A 246 1.05 -12.12 17.58
CA VAL A 246 1.15 -13.51 18.02
C VAL A 246 2.05 -13.64 19.26
N MET A 247 1.84 -14.72 20.03
CA MET A 247 2.68 -15.12 21.16
C MET A 247 3.26 -16.52 20.92
N PRO A 248 4.49 -16.79 21.38
CA PRO A 248 5.12 -18.10 21.19
C PRO A 248 4.31 -19.20 21.89
N GLU A 249 4.11 -20.33 21.21
CA GLU A 249 3.56 -21.53 21.84
C GLU A 249 4.65 -22.17 22.71
N ASN A 250 4.57 -21.94 24.03
CA ASN A 250 5.64 -22.28 24.96
C ASN A 250 5.22 -23.22 26.09
N GLU A 251 3.97 -23.67 26.14
CA GLU A 251 3.46 -24.47 27.28
C GLU A 251 4.27 -25.76 27.46
N LEU A 252 4.59 -26.47 26.37
CA LEU A 252 5.44 -27.68 26.43
C LEU A 252 6.85 -27.38 26.93
N ALA A 253 7.44 -26.27 26.48
CA ALA A 253 8.77 -25.88 26.93
C ALA A 253 8.76 -25.49 28.41
N LYS A 254 7.69 -24.82 28.85
CA LYS A 254 7.49 -24.43 30.25
C LYS A 254 7.29 -25.64 31.16
N SER A 255 6.45 -26.61 30.77
CA SER A 255 6.22 -27.83 31.56
C SER A 255 7.48 -28.69 31.64
N ALA A 256 8.25 -28.76 30.55
CA ALA A 256 9.56 -29.42 30.49
C ALA A 256 10.69 -28.68 31.22
N GLY A 257 10.42 -27.55 31.89
CA GLY A 257 11.44 -26.79 32.64
C GLY A 257 12.50 -26.11 31.77
N LEU A 258 12.23 -25.88 30.49
CA LEU A 258 13.16 -25.19 29.58
C LEU A 258 13.22 -23.69 29.87
N THR A 259 14.39 -23.11 29.61
CA THR A 259 14.60 -21.66 29.82
C THR A 259 13.78 -20.83 28.84
N LEU A 260 12.94 -19.94 29.36
CA LEU A 260 12.15 -18.99 28.58
C LEU A 260 12.65 -17.55 28.78
N GLY A 261 12.55 -16.75 27.73
CA GLY A 261 12.79 -15.31 27.77
C GLY A 261 11.62 -14.56 28.41
N PRO A 262 11.78 -13.25 28.66
CA PRO A 262 10.78 -12.44 29.36
C PRO A 262 9.44 -12.35 28.62
N ARG A 263 9.44 -12.53 27.29
CA ARG A 263 8.24 -12.57 26.44
C ARG A 263 7.77 -14.01 26.14
N GLY A 264 8.20 -14.98 26.95
CA GLY A 264 7.79 -16.38 26.83
C GLY A 264 8.43 -17.17 25.68
N HIS A 265 9.33 -16.59 24.89
CA HIS A 265 10.01 -17.31 23.81
C HIS A 265 11.04 -18.28 24.39
N ILE A 266 11.21 -19.45 23.76
CA ILE A 266 12.20 -20.44 24.18
C ILE A 266 13.61 -19.89 23.89
N ILE A 267 14.48 -19.90 24.90
CA ILE A 267 15.87 -19.48 24.74
C ILE A 267 16.66 -20.63 24.12
N VAL A 268 17.36 -20.30 23.04
CA VAL A 268 18.24 -21.25 22.35
C VAL A 268 19.65 -20.69 22.16
N ASP A 269 20.62 -21.59 22.02
CA ASP A 269 21.98 -21.23 21.62
C ASP A 269 22.08 -20.98 20.10
N LYS A 270 23.30 -20.68 19.61
CA LYS A 270 23.55 -20.50 18.16
C LYS A 270 23.29 -21.76 17.31
N ASN A 271 23.22 -22.92 17.95
CA ASN A 271 22.92 -24.22 17.37
C ASN A 271 21.44 -24.59 17.57
N LEU A 272 20.59 -23.64 17.95
CA LEU A 272 19.16 -23.84 18.13
C LEU A 272 18.81 -24.91 19.19
N ARG A 273 19.74 -25.20 20.11
CA ARG A 273 19.53 -26.07 21.27
C ARG A 273 18.95 -25.28 22.43
N THR A 274 18.03 -25.89 23.16
CA THR A 274 17.43 -25.31 24.36
C THR A 274 18.38 -25.46 25.56
N SER A 275 17.90 -25.19 26.78
CA SER A 275 18.65 -25.49 28.01
C SER A 275 18.84 -26.99 28.25
N ASP A 276 18.05 -27.85 27.61
CA ASP A 276 18.27 -29.30 27.56
C ASP A 276 19.10 -29.66 26.32
N SER A 277 20.10 -30.53 26.49
CA SER A 277 21.05 -30.90 25.44
C SER A 277 20.48 -31.78 24.32
N HIS A 278 19.33 -32.41 24.55
CA HIS A 278 18.61 -33.30 23.63
C HIS A 278 17.35 -32.67 23.03
N ILE A 279 17.04 -31.42 23.40
CA ILE A 279 15.88 -30.69 22.90
C ILE A 279 16.34 -29.45 22.13
N TYR A 280 15.90 -29.37 20.87
CA TYR A 280 16.05 -28.23 19.98
C TYR A 280 14.72 -27.47 19.88
N ALA A 281 14.79 -26.17 19.58
CA ALA A 281 13.59 -25.39 19.28
C ALA A 281 13.82 -24.46 18.08
N ILE A 282 12.80 -24.32 17.23
CA ILE A 282 12.85 -23.57 15.96
C ILE A 282 11.51 -22.89 15.63
N GLY A 283 11.56 -21.90 14.75
CA GLY A 283 10.40 -21.17 14.26
C GLY A 283 9.98 -20.05 15.20
N ASP A 284 8.68 -19.75 15.20
CA ASP A 284 8.15 -18.54 15.84
C ASP A 284 8.17 -18.61 17.38
N CYS A 285 8.45 -19.78 17.96
CA CYS A 285 8.48 -19.98 19.41
C CYS A 285 9.82 -19.59 20.06
N ILE A 286 10.87 -19.27 19.29
CA ILE A 286 12.23 -19.04 19.84
C ILE A 286 12.65 -17.56 19.83
N GLU A 287 13.52 -17.21 20.77
CA GLU A 287 14.28 -15.95 20.73
C GLU A 287 15.55 -16.14 19.88
N VAL A 288 15.83 -15.19 18.99
CA VAL A 288 16.96 -15.22 18.05
C VAL A 288 17.79 -13.95 18.11
N LYS A 289 18.99 -13.98 17.55
CA LYS A 289 19.84 -12.80 17.40
C LYS A 289 19.44 -12.00 16.15
N ASN A 290 19.29 -10.69 16.27
CA ASN A 290 19.29 -9.78 15.12
C ASN A 290 20.73 -9.58 14.64
N ILE A 291 21.02 -9.84 13.36
CA ILE A 291 22.41 -9.81 12.84
C ILE A 291 22.97 -8.39 12.70
N VAL A 292 22.11 -7.38 12.61
CA VAL A 292 22.50 -5.97 12.45
C VAL A 292 22.81 -5.35 13.80
N SER A 293 21.85 -5.40 14.75
CA SER A 293 22.03 -4.81 16.09
C SER A 293 22.83 -5.70 17.04
N GLY A 294 22.87 -7.01 16.78
CA GLY A 294 23.38 -8.01 17.72
C GLY A 294 22.46 -8.29 18.91
N SER A 295 21.35 -7.56 19.05
CA SER A 295 20.39 -7.73 20.14
C SER A 295 19.56 -9.00 19.98
N LYS A 296 18.98 -9.46 21.09
CA LYS A 296 17.99 -10.53 21.06
C LYS A 296 16.66 -9.99 20.55
N THR A 297 16.00 -10.77 19.71
CA THR A 297 14.71 -10.42 19.10
C THR A 297 13.87 -11.68 18.88
N ALA A 298 12.61 -11.47 18.52
CA ALA A 298 11.72 -12.54 18.08
C ALA A 298 11.02 -12.09 16.79
N LEU A 299 10.85 -13.03 15.87
CA LEU A 299 10.32 -12.75 14.54
C LEU A 299 9.53 -13.97 14.06
N ALA A 300 8.24 -13.79 13.83
CA ALA A 300 7.36 -14.82 13.31
C ALA A 300 7.30 -14.73 11.78
N LEU A 301 8.25 -15.37 11.09
CA LEU A 301 8.35 -15.38 9.62
C LEU A 301 8.76 -16.77 9.10
N ALA A 302 8.13 -17.19 8.01
CA ALA A 302 8.31 -18.51 7.43
C ALA A 302 9.74 -18.77 6.92
N GLY A 303 10.40 -17.77 6.33
CA GLY A 303 11.76 -17.89 5.80
C GLY A 303 12.79 -18.30 6.87
N PRO A 304 12.91 -17.56 8.00
CA PRO A 304 13.68 -17.98 9.17
C PRO A 304 13.33 -19.39 9.67
N ALA A 305 12.05 -19.72 9.88
CA ALA A 305 11.62 -21.02 10.39
C ALA A 305 12.09 -22.19 9.51
N ASN A 306 11.91 -22.07 8.19
CA ASN A 306 12.37 -23.08 7.23
C ASN A 306 13.90 -23.28 7.26
N ARG A 307 14.67 -22.18 7.33
CA ARG A 307 16.14 -22.24 7.40
C ARG A 307 16.63 -22.84 8.71
N GLN A 308 15.97 -22.53 9.82
CA GLN A 308 16.27 -23.10 11.13
C GLN A 308 16.03 -24.62 11.15
N GLY A 309 14.88 -25.08 10.62
CA GLY A 309 14.60 -26.52 10.48
C GLY A 309 15.67 -27.26 9.69
N ARG A 310 16.10 -26.69 8.55
CA ARG A 310 17.21 -27.25 7.76
C ARG A 310 18.51 -27.34 8.56
N ILE A 311 18.82 -26.33 9.37
CA ILE A 311 20.05 -26.29 10.19
C ILE A 311 19.98 -27.35 11.30
N VAL A 312 18.86 -27.49 12.00
CA VAL A 312 18.68 -28.53 13.03
C VAL A 312 18.83 -29.93 12.44
N ALA A 313 18.25 -30.18 11.28
CA ALA A 313 18.44 -31.45 10.58
C ALA A 313 19.90 -31.74 10.22
N ASP A 314 20.66 -30.74 9.75
CA ASP A 314 22.10 -30.88 9.50
C ASP A 314 22.84 -31.26 10.80
N MET A 315 22.52 -30.61 11.93
CA MET A 315 23.15 -30.88 13.23
C MET A 315 22.82 -32.26 13.78
N LEU A 316 21.56 -32.68 13.70
CA LEU A 316 21.11 -34.01 14.10
C LEU A 316 21.78 -35.13 13.30
N ALA A 317 22.14 -34.84 12.04
CA ALA A 317 22.91 -35.72 11.16
C ALA A 317 24.44 -35.63 11.38
N GLY A 318 24.90 -34.96 12.44
CA GLY A 318 26.34 -34.83 12.75
C GLY A 318 27.10 -33.85 11.86
N ARG A 319 26.41 -32.96 11.12
CA ARG A 319 27.03 -31.94 10.28
C ARG A 319 27.10 -30.62 11.05
N GLY A 320 28.30 -30.07 11.24
CA GLY A 320 28.50 -28.81 11.95
C GLY A 320 27.89 -27.62 11.22
N ARG A 321 26.83 -27.01 11.78
CA ARG A 321 26.15 -25.81 11.30
C ARG A 321 25.70 -24.95 12.48
N PHE A 322 25.45 -23.68 12.23
CA PHE A 322 24.87 -22.76 13.21
C PHE A 322 23.95 -21.74 12.52
N PHE A 323 23.00 -21.18 13.26
CA PHE A 323 22.13 -20.13 12.80
C PHE A 323 22.79 -18.77 13.02
N ARG A 324 22.95 -18.00 11.93
CA ARG A 324 23.59 -16.67 11.99
C ARG A 324 22.73 -15.63 12.72
N GLY A 325 21.41 -15.83 12.72
CA GLY A 325 20.43 -14.87 13.19
C GLY A 325 19.46 -14.43 12.08
N VAL A 326 18.71 -13.38 12.36
CA VAL A 326 17.73 -12.76 11.46
C VAL A 326 18.03 -11.28 11.23
N GLN A 327 17.55 -10.73 10.11
CA GLN A 327 17.58 -9.28 9.86
C GLN A 327 16.19 -8.68 9.67
N GLY A 328 15.12 -9.49 9.71
CA GLY A 328 13.76 -8.97 9.56
C GLY A 328 13.35 -8.60 8.14
N THR A 329 13.89 -9.26 7.10
CA THR A 329 13.41 -9.05 5.73
C THR A 329 11.96 -9.51 5.60
N ALA A 330 11.09 -8.61 5.16
CA ALA A 330 9.66 -8.86 4.97
C ALA A 330 9.13 -8.12 3.72
N VAL A 331 7.94 -8.51 3.28
CA VAL A 331 7.18 -7.86 2.21
C VAL A 331 5.69 -8.01 2.49
N CYS A 332 4.89 -7.03 2.11
CA CYS A 332 3.44 -7.01 2.22
C CYS A 332 2.84 -6.40 0.94
N GLY A 333 1.89 -7.08 0.32
CA GLY A 333 1.01 -6.48 -0.68
C GLY A 333 -0.10 -5.68 0.00
N LEU A 334 -0.58 -4.63 -0.68
CA LEU A 334 -1.82 -3.93 -0.33
C LEU A 334 -2.41 -3.30 -1.60
N PHE A 335 -3.41 -3.96 -2.18
CA PHE A 335 -3.98 -3.62 -3.48
C PHE A 335 -2.88 -3.59 -4.56
N ASN A 336 -2.68 -2.43 -5.20
CA ASN A 336 -1.62 -2.24 -6.19
C ASN A 336 -0.27 -1.84 -5.56
N GLN A 337 -0.15 -1.69 -4.24
CA GLN A 337 1.09 -1.31 -3.58
C GLN A 337 1.84 -2.53 -3.05
N THR A 338 3.17 -2.47 -3.12
CA THR A 338 4.08 -3.37 -2.41
C THR A 338 4.87 -2.58 -1.39
N ALA A 339 4.93 -3.07 -0.16
CA ALA A 339 5.79 -2.55 0.89
C ALA A 339 6.81 -3.62 1.32
N ALA A 340 8.09 -3.30 1.24
CA ALA A 340 9.16 -4.21 1.63
C ALA A 340 10.18 -3.53 2.55
N MET A 341 10.78 -4.31 3.45
CA MET A 341 11.75 -3.81 4.41
C MET A 341 12.77 -4.87 4.80
N THR A 342 13.95 -4.44 5.23
CA THR A 342 14.98 -5.31 5.79
C THR A 342 15.89 -4.53 6.75
N GLY A 343 16.45 -5.20 7.75
CA GLY A 343 17.36 -4.59 8.73
C GLY A 343 16.62 -3.81 9.82
N LEU A 344 17.25 -2.74 10.30
CA LEU A 344 16.71 -1.89 11.37
C LEU A 344 15.99 -0.67 10.78
N ASN A 345 14.90 -0.25 11.42
CA ASN A 345 14.25 1.04 11.19
C ASN A 345 14.76 2.10 12.18
N GLU A 346 14.41 3.37 11.97
CA GLU A 346 14.89 4.45 12.84
C GLU A 346 14.39 4.32 14.28
N LYS A 347 13.14 3.88 14.48
CA LYS A 347 12.57 3.65 15.81
C LYS A 347 13.41 2.67 16.62
N SER A 348 13.75 1.53 16.01
CA SER A 348 14.56 0.47 16.63
C SER A 348 15.98 0.96 16.92
N LEU A 349 16.56 1.77 16.03
CA LEU A 349 17.89 2.35 16.26
C LEU A 349 17.87 3.31 17.47
N LYS A 350 16.90 4.23 17.53
CA LYS A 350 16.78 5.18 18.65
C LYS A 350 16.58 4.49 20.00
N GLU A 351 15.77 3.42 20.03
CA GLU A 351 15.40 2.73 21.28
C GLU A 351 16.43 1.69 21.72
N GLN A 352 17.01 0.93 20.79
CA GLN A 352 17.69 -0.33 21.10
C GLN A 352 19.20 -0.29 20.93
N VAL A 353 19.75 0.67 20.15
CA VAL A 353 21.17 0.64 19.78
C VAL A 353 21.78 2.03 19.70
N ARG A 354 22.90 2.26 20.40
CA ARG A 354 23.68 3.50 20.28
C ARG A 354 24.62 3.48 19.07
N ILE A 355 24.07 3.28 17.87
CA ILE A 355 24.81 3.43 16.61
C ILE A 355 24.49 4.80 16.04
N GLU A 356 25.52 5.60 15.74
CA GLU A 356 25.34 6.82 14.97
C GLU A 356 25.05 6.47 13.50
N TYR A 357 23.88 6.87 13.02
CA TYR A 357 23.38 6.56 11.70
C TYR A 357 22.97 7.81 10.93
N SER A 358 22.97 7.71 9.59
CA SER A 358 22.36 8.67 8.66
C SER A 358 21.26 7.97 7.88
N VAL A 359 20.38 8.78 7.30
CA VAL A 359 19.22 8.33 6.52
C VAL A 359 19.23 9.10 5.21
N VAL A 360 18.94 8.42 4.11
CA VAL A 360 18.71 9.08 2.82
C VAL A 360 17.44 8.55 2.18
N TYR A 361 16.81 9.40 1.38
CA TYR A 361 15.58 9.10 0.65
C TYR A 361 15.81 9.29 -0.84
N ALA A 362 15.22 8.42 -1.64
CA ALA A 362 15.15 8.52 -3.09
C ALA A 362 13.75 8.15 -3.58
N HIS A 363 13.32 8.76 -4.68
CA HIS A 363 12.05 8.43 -5.36
C HIS A 363 12.29 8.01 -6.82
N PRO A 364 13.10 6.98 -7.08
CA PRO A 364 13.35 6.52 -8.44
C PRO A 364 12.14 5.76 -9.00
N THR A 365 12.14 5.49 -10.29
CA THR A 365 11.18 4.59 -10.91
C THR A 365 11.66 3.14 -10.87
N ASN A 366 10.72 2.19 -10.93
CA ASN A 366 11.01 0.75 -10.98
C ASN A 366 11.84 0.34 -12.21
N HIS A 367 11.71 1.04 -13.33
CA HIS A 367 12.56 0.95 -14.51
C HIS A 367 12.64 2.30 -15.24
N VAL A 368 13.40 2.41 -16.33
CA VAL A 368 13.52 3.66 -17.10
C VAL A 368 12.15 4.24 -17.50
N GLY A 369 12.00 5.56 -17.39
CA GLY A 369 10.73 6.25 -17.61
C GLY A 369 10.26 6.31 -19.07
N TYR A 370 11.14 6.05 -20.04
CA TYR A 370 10.75 5.99 -21.46
C TYR A 370 10.11 4.65 -21.86
N TYR A 371 10.14 3.64 -20.97
CA TYR A 371 9.46 2.36 -21.19
C TYR A 371 8.09 2.38 -20.50
N PRO A 372 7.01 1.86 -21.11
CA PRO A 372 5.67 1.85 -20.51
C PRO A 372 5.60 1.12 -19.17
N GLY A 373 4.76 1.59 -18.25
CA GLY A 373 4.57 0.97 -16.93
C GLY A 373 5.60 1.39 -15.87
N ALA A 374 6.37 2.44 -16.13
CA ALA A 374 7.29 2.99 -15.14
C ALA A 374 6.50 3.58 -13.96
N ALA A 375 6.72 3.02 -12.77
CA ALA A 375 6.06 3.41 -11.53
C ALA A 375 7.09 3.88 -10.49
N PRO A 376 6.77 4.90 -9.68
CA PRO A 376 7.67 5.41 -8.65
C PRO A 376 7.84 4.41 -7.49
N ILE A 377 9.01 4.44 -6.87
CA ILE A 377 9.35 3.74 -5.64
C ILE A 377 9.81 4.77 -4.62
N GLN A 378 9.12 4.89 -3.50
CA GLN A 378 9.64 5.59 -2.32
C GLN A 378 10.67 4.69 -1.65
N PHE A 379 11.93 5.12 -1.58
CA PHE A 379 13.03 4.30 -1.07
C PHE A 379 13.78 5.04 0.03
N LYS A 380 13.90 4.39 1.20
CA LYS A 380 14.66 4.85 2.36
C LYS A 380 15.81 3.89 2.66
N LEU A 381 16.99 4.43 2.88
CA LEU A 381 18.20 3.70 3.30
C LEU A 381 18.73 4.28 4.61
N ILE A 382 19.13 3.38 5.52
CA ILE A 382 19.72 3.72 6.81
C ILE A 382 21.09 3.07 6.91
N TYR A 383 22.11 3.85 7.26
CA TYR A 383 23.50 3.40 7.25
C TYR A 383 24.32 4.06 8.37
N VAL A 384 25.45 3.44 8.73
CA VAL A 384 26.36 3.94 9.78
C VAL A 384 27.14 5.16 9.26
N LYS A 385 27.15 6.26 10.02
CA LYS A 385 27.83 7.50 9.60
C LYS A 385 29.34 7.37 9.42
N SER A 386 29.99 6.56 10.24
CA SER A 386 31.45 6.47 10.28
C SER A 386 32.05 5.64 9.14
N ASP A 387 31.35 4.61 8.67
CA ASP A 387 31.91 3.62 7.73
C ASP A 387 30.97 3.25 6.57
N GLY A 388 29.74 3.77 6.55
CA GLY A 388 28.81 3.51 5.45
C GLY A 388 28.15 2.14 5.50
N ARG A 389 28.38 1.32 6.54
CA ARG A 389 27.75 0.00 6.63
C ARG A 389 26.23 0.12 6.62
N VAL A 390 25.57 -0.66 5.79
CA VAL A 390 24.10 -0.65 5.67
C VAL A 390 23.46 -1.27 6.92
N LEU A 391 22.50 -0.56 7.51
CA LEU A 391 21.77 -0.98 8.71
C LEU A 391 20.35 -1.45 8.39
N GLY A 392 19.72 -0.85 7.39
CA GLY A 392 18.37 -1.23 6.99
C GLY A 392 17.87 -0.41 5.81
N ALA A 393 16.79 -0.88 5.21
CA ALA A 393 16.12 -0.20 4.12
C ALA A 393 14.63 -0.52 4.09
N GLN A 394 13.86 0.43 3.55
CA GLN A 394 12.41 0.35 3.41
C GLN A 394 12.03 0.90 2.03
N ALA A 395 11.15 0.22 1.32
CA ALA A 395 10.68 0.66 0.02
C ALA A 395 9.18 0.41 -0.13
N VAL A 396 8.48 1.35 -0.76
CA VAL A 396 7.05 1.28 -1.06
C VAL A 396 6.78 1.80 -2.47
N GLY A 397 5.92 1.11 -3.21
CA GLY A 397 5.54 1.50 -4.58
C GLY A 397 4.80 0.37 -5.30
N GLU A 398 4.38 0.62 -6.53
CA GLU A 398 3.49 -0.30 -7.26
C GLU A 398 4.22 -1.50 -7.88
N ALA A 399 5.52 -1.36 -8.16
CA ALA A 399 6.28 -2.41 -8.84
C ALA A 399 7.77 -2.39 -8.52
N GLY A 400 8.39 -3.58 -8.50
CA GLY A 400 9.84 -3.76 -8.38
C GLY A 400 10.41 -3.33 -7.02
N VAL A 401 9.59 -3.31 -5.97
CA VAL A 401 9.96 -2.91 -4.61
C VAL A 401 10.73 -4.04 -3.92
N GLU A 402 10.17 -5.25 -3.97
CA GLU A 402 10.71 -6.49 -3.43
C GLU A 402 12.12 -6.78 -3.97
N ARG A 403 12.35 -6.61 -5.28
CA ARG A 403 13.67 -6.77 -5.89
C ARG A 403 14.74 -5.88 -5.23
N ARG A 404 14.41 -4.62 -4.93
CA ARG A 404 15.36 -3.66 -4.34
C ARG A 404 15.70 -4.08 -2.92
N ILE A 405 14.69 -4.50 -2.14
CA ILE A 405 14.90 -4.96 -0.78
C ILE A 405 15.64 -6.30 -0.72
N ASP A 406 15.47 -7.19 -1.70
CA ASP A 406 16.26 -8.43 -1.78
C ASP A 406 17.75 -8.17 -2.00
N VAL A 407 18.09 -7.22 -2.88
CA VAL A 407 19.48 -6.78 -3.10
C VAL A 407 20.08 -6.21 -1.81
N ILE A 408 19.37 -5.29 -1.15
CA ILE A 408 19.84 -4.71 0.12
C ILE A 408 19.92 -5.77 1.22
N SER A 409 18.97 -6.71 1.25
CA SER A 409 18.93 -7.79 2.23
C SER A 409 20.20 -8.65 2.13
N MET A 410 20.63 -8.99 0.92
CA MET A 410 21.91 -9.68 0.70
C MET A 410 23.11 -8.81 1.04
N ALA A 411 23.09 -7.52 0.69
CA ALA A 411 24.16 -6.57 1.00
C ALA A 411 24.42 -6.49 2.52
N ILE A 412 23.37 -6.43 3.34
CA ILE A 412 23.47 -6.46 4.82
C ILE A 412 24.17 -7.75 5.29
N GLN A 413 23.83 -8.92 4.71
CA GLN A 413 24.47 -10.18 5.09
C GLN A 413 25.95 -10.26 4.73
N MET A 414 26.37 -9.49 3.71
CA MET A 414 27.76 -9.36 3.29
C MET A 414 28.50 -8.25 4.04
N HIS A 415 27.85 -7.57 5.00
CA HIS A 415 28.37 -6.40 5.68
C HIS A 415 28.78 -5.27 4.71
N ALA A 416 28.07 -5.19 3.58
CA ALA A 416 28.32 -4.18 2.55
C ALA A 416 28.05 -2.76 3.07
N THR A 417 28.70 -1.81 2.41
CA THR A 417 28.61 -0.38 2.67
C THR A 417 27.84 0.32 1.55
N VAL A 418 27.52 1.60 1.74
CA VAL A 418 26.91 2.43 0.70
C VAL A 418 27.78 2.56 -0.57
N PHE A 419 29.10 2.39 -0.44
CA PHE A 419 30.04 2.37 -1.56
C PHE A 419 29.96 1.08 -2.38
N ASP A 420 29.55 -0.03 -1.76
CA ASP A 420 29.28 -1.25 -2.51
C ASP A 420 27.94 -1.16 -3.25
N LEU A 421 26.97 -0.41 -2.70
CA LEU A 421 25.68 -0.19 -3.34
C LEU A 421 25.79 0.69 -4.58
N GLU A 422 26.58 1.78 -4.52
CA GLU A 422 26.76 2.68 -5.68
C GLU A 422 27.36 1.96 -6.89
N GLU A 423 28.31 1.04 -6.66
CA GLU A 423 29.04 0.29 -7.68
C GLU A 423 28.36 -1.04 -8.07
N SER A 424 27.21 -1.38 -7.48
CA SER A 424 26.57 -2.68 -7.71
C SER A 424 26.17 -2.89 -9.19
N GLU A 425 26.60 -4.01 -9.78
CA GLU A 425 26.22 -4.39 -11.14
C GLU A 425 24.93 -5.23 -11.12
N LEU A 426 23.80 -4.61 -11.49
CA LEU A 426 22.47 -5.22 -11.45
C LEU A 426 21.88 -5.40 -12.85
N CYS A 427 20.99 -6.39 -13.01
CA CYS A 427 20.36 -6.70 -14.29
C CYS A 427 19.62 -5.48 -14.88
N TYR A 428 19.97 -5.10 -16.10
CA TYR A 428 19.36 -3.98 -16.82
C TYR A 428 18.88 -4.40 -18.23
N ALA A 429 17.60 -4.16 -18.46
CA ALA A 429 16.99 -3.88 -19.75
C ALA A 429 15.85 -2.88 -19.49
N PRO A 430 15.37 -2.11 -20.49
CA PRO A 430 14.40 -1.04 -20.29
C PRO A 430 13.13 -1.44 -19.51
N GLN A 431 12.63 -2.65 -19.70
CA GLN A 431 11.42 -3.16 -19.03
C GLN A 431 11.63 -3.62 -17.58
N TYR A 432 12.88 -3.72 -17.11
CA TYR A 432 13.20 -4.32 -15.80
C TYR A 432 13.97 -3.39 -14.86
N GLY A 433 14.63 -2.35 -15.37
CA GLY A 433 15.45 -1.48 -14.53
C GLY A 433 15.93 -0.24 -15.28
N ALA A 434 16.99 0.36 -14.76
CA ALA A 434 17.67 1.49 -15.37
C ALA A 434 19.19 1.25 -15.37
N ALA A 435 19.92 1.99 -16.21
CA ALA A 435 21.38 1.93 -16.27
C ALA A 435 22.03 2.22 -14.90
N LYS A 436 21.34 3.01 -14.05
CA LYS A 436 21.59 3.10 -12.62
C LYS A 436 20.29 2.67 -11.93
N ASP A 437 20.32 1.50 -11.30
CA ASP A 437 19.15 1.00 -10.57
C ASP A 437 18.83 1.92 -9.37
N PRO A 438 17.58 1.97 -8.90
CA PRO A 438 17.24 2.49 -7.57
C PRO A 438 18.25 2.19 -6.45
N VAL A 439 18.82 0.98 -6.40
CA VAL A 439 19.89 0.62 -5.44
C VAL A 439 21.16 1.43 -5.66
N ASN A 440 21.62 1.56 -6.92
CA ASN A 440 22.79 2.41 -7.24
C ASN A 440 22.52 3.87 -6.86
N VAL A 441 21.33 4.39 -7.20
CA VAL A 441 20.97 5.79 -6.95
C VAL A 441 21.01 6.11 -5.46
N ILE A 442 20.39 5.28 -4.61
CA ILE A 442 20.37 5.53 -3.17
C ILE A 442 21.76 5.33 -2.54
N GLY A 443 22.55 4.38 -3.05
CA GLY A 443 23.97 4.20 -2.71
C GLY A 443 24.80 5.44 -3.03
N MET A 444 24.67 6.00 -4.23
CA MET A 444 25.36 7.22 -4.67
C MET A 444 25.00 8.43 -3.80
N ILE A 445 23.73 8.59 -3.40
CA ILE A 445 23.31 9.70 -2.52
C ILE A 445 24.04 9.60 -1.16
N ALA A 446 24.03 8.41 -0.55
CA ALA A 446 24.69 8.19 0.73
C ALA A 446 26.22 8.27 0.64
N ALA A 447 26.82 7.73 -0.42
CA ALA A 447 28.26 7.79 -0.65
C ALA A 447 28.74 9.24 -0.86
N ASN A 448 27.96 10.06 -1.57
CA ASN A 448 28.25 11.50 -1.72
C ASN A 448 28.17 12.24 -0.37
N GLU A 449 27.20 11.90 0.48
CA GLU A 449 27.12 12.45 1.85
C GLU A 449 28.38 12.09 2.64
N MET A 450 28.79 10.82 2.61
CA MET A 450 29.97 10.34 3.32
C MET A 450 31.30 10.92 2.82
N ARG A 451 31.42 11.18 1.52
CA ARG A 451 32.59 11.85 0.93
C ARG A 451 32.62 13.36 1.20
N GLY A 452 31.54 13.94 1.72
CA GLY A 452 31.38 15.39 1.86
C GLY A 452 31.10 16.11 0.55
N ASP A 453 30.85 15.37 -0.54
CA ASP A 453 30.45 15.90 -1.83
C ASP A 453 29.02 16.46 -1.80
N LEU A 454 28.19 15.91 -0.94
CA LEU A 454 26.83 16.36 -0.70
C LEU A 454 26.66 16.62 0.79
N SER A 455 26.20 17.81 1.16
CA SER A 455 25.74 18.04 2.54
C SER A 455 24.22 17.89 2.55
N ILE A 456 23.72 17.03 3.44
CA ILE A 456 22.30 16.69 3.55
C ILE A 456 21.76 17.25 4.86
N THR A 457 20.57 17.83 4.80
CA THR A 457 19.73 18.18 5.93
C THR A 457 18.37 17.51 5.80
N HIS A 458 17.63 17.44 6.91
CA HIS A 458 16.33 16.79 6.97
C HIS A 458 15.23 17.81 7.23
N TRP A 459 14.01 17.46 6.83
CA TRP A 459 12.84 18.34 6.88
C TRP A 459 12.50 18.84 8.29
N ASN A 460 12.81 18.07 9.33
CA ASN A 460 12.65 18.51 10.73
C ASN A 460 13.61 19.64 11.15
N LYS A 461 14.62 19.95 10.33
CA LYS A 461 15.56 21.08 10.50
C LYS A 461 15.39 22.15 9.42
N MET A 462 14.32 22.09 8.62
CA MET A 462 14.05 23.10 7.61
C MET A 462 14.01 24.51 8.24
N GLY A 463 14.73 25.47 7.66
CA GLY A 463 14.83 26.85 8.17
C GLY A 463 15.54 27.04 9.51
N SER A 464 16.07 25.97 10.13
CA SER A 464 16.74 26.10 11.42
C SER A 464 17.96 27.02 11.34
N GLY A 465 18.21 27.80 12.39
CA GLY A 465 19.35 28.72 12.43
C GLY A 465 19.23 29.93 11.48
N GLY A 466 18.04 30.18 10.92
CA GLY A 466 17.82 31.25 9.94
C GLY A 466 18.21 30.87 8.52
N ALA A 467 18.34 29.56 8.22
CA ALA A 467 18.63 29.07 6.88
C ALA A 467 17.52 29.46 5.89
N VAL A 468 17.91 29.88 4.68
CA VAL A 468 16.98 30.14 3.58
C VAL A 468 16.57 28.83 2.93
N VAL A 469 15.27 28.60 2.76
CA VAL A 469 14.78 27.45 1.99
C VAL A 469 14.67 27.88 0.53
N LEU A 470 15.37 27.19 -0.36
CA LEU A 470 15.39 27.45 -1.81
C LEU A 470 14.67 26.32 -2.56
N ASP A 471 13.59 26.66 -3.25
CA ASP A 471 12.89 25.75 -4.15
C ASP A 471 13.40 25.94 -5.59
N VAL A 472 13.88 24.85 -6.19
CA VAL A 472 14.47 24.86 -7.53
C VAL A 472 13.63 24.15 -8.59
N ARG A 473 12.35 23.86 -8.28
CA ARG A 473 11.37 23.33 -9.24
C ARG A 473 11.00 24.37 -10.30
N ASP A 474 10.32 23.92 -11.35
CA ASP A 474 9.81 24.82 -12.38
C ASP A 474 8.57 25.58 -11.85
N ALA A 475 8.30 26.75 -12.42
CA ALA A 475 7.22 27.63 -11.94
C ALA A 475 5.83 26.95 -11.90
N ASN A 476 5.56 26.05 -12.86
CA ASN A 476 4.29 25.31 -12.92
C ASN A 476 4.12 24.34 -11.74
N GLU A 477 5.20 23.71 -11.28
CA GLU A 477 5.15 22.80 -10.13
C GLU A 477 4.91 23.59 -8.84
N VAL A 478 5.58 24.73 -8.68
CA VAL A 478 5.41 25.60 -7.51
C VAL A 478 4.03 26.23 -7.47
N ALA A 479 3.47 26.60 -8.63
CA ALA A 479 2.10 27.10 -8.73
C ALA A 479 1.08 26.04 -8.32
N ALA A 480 1.35 24.76 -8.58
CA ALA A 480 0.49 23.65 -8.17
C ALA A 480 0.61 23.36 -6.66
N HIS A 481 1.83 23.40 -6.11
CA HIS A 481 2.08 23.16 -4.70
C HIS A 481 3.28 23.98 -4.20
N ALA A 482 3.03 25.10 -3.52
CA ALA A 482 4.09 25.95 -2.99
C ALA A 482 4.58 25.46 -1.62
N LEU A 483 5.90 25.45 -1.40
CA LEU A 483 6.47 25.17 -0.09
C LEU A 483 6.27 26.37 0.85
N PRO A 484 5.91 26.17 2.14
CA PRO A 484 5.43 27.24 3.02
C PRO A 484 6.38 28.43 3.27
N ILE A 485 7.69 28.30 3.02
CA ILE A 485 8.71 29.33 3.33
C ILE A 485 9.87 29.29 2.31
N ALA A 486 9.60 29.11 1.01
CA ALA A 486 10.66 28.97 0.01
C ALA A 486 10.89 30.24 -0.84
N VAL A 487 12.15 30.63 -1.01
CA VAL A 487 12.60 31.44 -2.16
C VAL A 487 12.56 30.53 -3.38
N HIS A 488 11.97 31.00 -4.48
CA HIS A 488 11.84 30.21 -5.72
C HIS A 488 12.79 30.71 -6.81
N ILE A 489 13.74 29.86 -7.18
CA ILE A 489 14.64 30.08 -8.32
C ILE A 489 14.79 28.73 -9.03
N PRO A 490 14.16 28.52 -10.21
CA PRO A 490 14.31 27.29 -10.97
C PRO A 490 15.78 26.94 -11.19
N LEU A 491 16.12 25.65 -11.17
CA LEU A 491 17.51 25.16 -11.26
C LEU A 491 18.33 25.85 -12.37
N ASN A 492 17.72 26.03 -13.53
CA ASN A 492 18.38 26.59 -14.72
C ASN A 492 18.68 28.09 -14.57
N ASP A 493 17.94 28.81 -13.74
CA ASP A 493 18.05 30.26 -13.57
C ASP A 493 19.04 30.64 -12.46
N ILE A 494 19.45 29.69 -11.61
CA ILE A 494 20.31 29.95 -10.44
C ILE A 494 21.59 30.67 -10.83
N ARG A 495 22.20 30.36 -11.98
CA ARG A 495 23.47 30.99 -12.39
C ARG A 495 23.32 32.50 -12.62
N ASP A 496 22.19 32.90 -13.17
CA ASP A 496 21.91 34.29 -13.52
C ASP A 496 21.25 35.05 -12.36
N ARG A 497 20.62 34.32 -11.43
CA ARG A 497 19.89 34.87 -10.28
C ARG A 497 20.56 34.60 -8.92
N GLN A 498 21.82 34.16 -8.91
CA GLN A 498 22.54 33.82 -7.67
C GLN A 498 22.68 35.01 -6.70
N ASP A 499 22.65 36.24 -7.21
CA ASP A 499 22.77 37.46 -6.38
C ASP A 499 21.51 37.71 -5.53
N GLU A 500 20.41 37.02 -5.81
CA GLU A 500 19.20 37.02 -4.97
C GLU A 500 19.37 36.18 -3.69
N LEU A 501 20.40 35.32 -3.64
CA LEU A 501 20.64 34.41 -2.53
C LEU A 501 21.63 35.03 -1.52
N PRO A 502 21.39 34.88 -0.21
CA PRO A 502 22.30 35.38 0.81
C PRO A 502 23.58 34.54 0.85
N LYS A 503 24.75 35.21 0.83
CA LYS A 503 26.06 34.55 0.93
C LYS A 503 26.44 34.17 2.36
N ASP A 504 25.91 34.88 3.34
CA ASP A 504 26.25 34.73 4.77
C ASP A 504 25.29 33.79 5.53
N SER A 505 24.33 33.19 4.82
CA SER A 505 23.32 32.28 5.39
C SER A 505 23.45 30.89 4.79
N GLU A 506 23.11 29.88 5.60
CA GLU A 506 22.90 28.52 5.12
C GLU A 506 21.67 28.46 4.19
N ILE A 507 21.76 27.65 3.13
CA ILE A 507 20.69 27.46 2.15
C ILE A 507 20.26 26.00 2.16
N HIS A 508 18.98 25.76 2.45
CA HIS A 508 18.34 24.45 2.38
C HIS A 508 17.62 24.32 1.04
N VAL A 509 18.17 23.52 0.14
CA VAL A 509 17.68 23.40 -1.24
C VAL A 509 16.73 22.22 -1.37
N SER A 510 15.56 22.45 -1.96
CA SER A 510 14.57 21.43 -2.26
C SER A 510 14.15 21.46 -3.73
N CYS A 511 13.70 20.30 -4.21
CA CYS A 511 12.91 20.17 -5.43
C CYS A 511 11.87 19.05 -5.20
N ALA A 512 11.20 18.55 -6.26
CA ALA A 512 10.19 17.50 -6.10
C ALA A 512 10.72 16.25 -5.37
N VAL A 513 11.85 15.68 -5.83
CA VAL A 513 12.38 14.38 -5.34
C VAL A 513 13.86 14.40 -4.93
N GLY A 514 14.48 15.58 -4.88
CA GLY A 514 15.89 15.79 -4.51
C GLY A 514 16.92 15.78 -5.66
N SER A 515 16.60 15.25 -6.84
CA SER A 515 17.57 15.14 -7.96
C SER A 515 18.04 16.50 -8.52
N ARG A 516 17.12 17.42 -8.79
CA ARG A 516 17.44 18.79 -9.25
C ARG A 516 18.10 19.59 -8.12
N ALA A 517 17.62 19.43 -6.91
CA ALA A 517 18.21 20.06 -5.73
C ALA A 517 19.67 19.62 -5.50
N TYR A 518 20.03 18.37 -5.76
CA TYR A 518 21.43 17.93 -5.73
C TYR A 518 22.30 18.75 -6.70
N ASN A 519 21.85 18.94 -7.95
CA ASN A 519 22.59 19.75 -8.93
C ASN A 519 22.70 21.21 -8.49
N ALA A 520 21.63 21.78 -7.93
CA ALA A 520 21.65 23.13 -7.37
C ALA A 520 22.63 23.26 -6.19
N VAL A 521 22.65 22.29 -5.27
CA VAL A 521 23.60 22.28 -4.14
C VAL A 521 25.05 22.22 -4.64
N ARG A 522 25.35 21.35 -5.62
CA ARG A 522 26.70 21.29 -6.22
C ARG A 522 27.09 22.60 -6.90
N LEU A 523 26.16 23.22 -7.61
CA LEU A 523 26.36 24.54 -8.22
C LEU A 523 26.65 25.61 -7.15
N LEU A 524 25.78 25.75 -6.16
CA LEU A 524 25.88 26.77 -5.12
C LEU A 524 27.16 26.63 -4.29
N ARG A 525 27.55 25.39 -3.92
CA ARG A 525 28.81 25.15 -3.19
C ARG A 525 30.05 25.55 -4.01
N ASN A 526 30.05 25.28 -5.33
CA ASN A 526 31.13 25.72 -6.21
C ASN A 526 31.19 27.25 -6.36
N LEU A 527 30.08 27.95 -6.12
CA LEU A 527 29.99 29.41 -6.08
C LEU A 527 30.30 29.99 -4.68
N GLY A 528 30.64 29.15 -3.71
CA GLY A 528 31.02 29.55 -2.35
C GLY A 528 29.87 29.66 -1.34
N PHE A 529 28.65 29.27 -1.71
CA PHE A 529 27.51 29.25 -0.79
C PHE A 529 27.55 28.03 0.14
N GLN A 530 27.00 28.19 1.35
CA GLN A 530 26.73 27.09 2.27
C GLN A 530 25.38 26.47 1.93
N ALA A 531 25.36 25.48 1.03
CA ALA A 531 24.12 24.82 0.59
C ALA A 531 24.03 23.35 1.05
N ASN A 532 22.84 22.97 1.50
CA ASN A 532 22.48 21.62 1.94
C ASN A 532 21.22 21.14 1.21
N LEU A 533 21.19 19.86 0.87
CA LEU A 533 20.04 19.21 0.24
C LEU A 533 19.01 18.82 1.31
N LEU A 534 17.75 19.20 1.12
CA LEU A 534 16.63 18.60 1.85
C LEU A 534 16.35 17.20 1.29
N SER A 535 16.73 16.16 2.04
CA SER A 535 16.70 14.77 1.55
C SER A 535 15.30 14.36 1.07
N GLY A 536 15.25 13.71 -0.10
CA GLY A 536 14.02 13.19 -0.70
C GLY A 536 13.10 14.24 -1.33
N GLY A 537 13.42 15.54 -1.20
CA GLY A 537 12.61 16.61 -1.77
C GLY A 537 11.22 16.75 -1.14
N GLU A 538 10.40 17.57 -1.77
CA GLU A 538 9.01 17.85 -1.39
C GLU A 538 8.19 16.56 -1.20
N LYS A 539 8.39 15.53 -2.03
CA LYS A 539 7.62 14.29 -1.91
C LYS A 539 7.80 13.64 -0.54
N THR A 540 9.04 13.63 -0.01
CA THR A 540 9.30 13.16 1.35
C THR A 540 8.73 14.12 2.40
N PHE A 541 8.76 15.44 2.15
CA PHE A 541 8.15 16.43 3.03
C PHE A 541 6.64 16.23 3.19
N GLU A 542 5.92 16.02 2.09
CA GLU A 542 4.48 15.75 2.09
C GLU A 542 4.13 14.56 2.97
N HIS A 543 4.88 13.46 2.83
CA HIS A 543 4.66 12.26 3.63
C HIS A 543 4.97 12.50 5.12
N LEU A 544 6.07 13.19 5.42
CA LEU A 544 6.41 13.56 6.81
C LEU A 544 5.35 14.49 7.43
N ARG A 545 4.82 15.44 6.66
CA ARG A 545 3.76 16.36 7.09
C ARG A 545 2.44 15.62 7.31
N SER A 546 2.09 14.70 6.42
CA SER A 546 0.93 13.82 6.54
C SER A 546 0.96 12.97 7.80
N CYS A 547 2.14 12.58 8.30
CA CYS A 547 2.27 11.93 9.60
C CYS A 547 2.07 12.88 10.79
N ALA A 548 2.22 14.18 10.61
CA ALA A 548 2.11 15.19 11.67
C ALA A 548 0.71 15.85 11.76
N SER A 549 -0.12 15.70 10.72
CA SER A 549 -1.48 16.23 10.66
C SER A 549 -2.45 15.11 10.24
N ASP A 550 -3.37 14.71 11.13
CA ASP A 550 -4.42 13.75 10.79
C ASP A 550 -5.36 14.26 9.68
N ASP A 551 -5.47 15.58 9.50
CA ASP A 551 -6.48 16.22 8.63
C ASP A 551 -6.07 16.39 7.15
N ALA A 552 -4.77 16.56 6.85
CA ALA A 552 -4.33 16.97 5.50
C ALA A 552 -4.49 15.87 4.43
N VAL A 553 -4.46 14.61 4.84
CA VAL A 553 -4.76 13.45 3.99
C VAL A 553 -6.25 13.40 3.69
N SER A 554 -7.12 13.84 4.59
CA SER A 554 -8.58 13.72 4.39
C SER A 554 -9.07 14.64 3.26
N MET A 555 -8.48 15.83 3.09
CA MET A 555 -9.05 16.87 2.22
C MET A 555 -8.83 16.61 0.72
N GLU A 556 -7.61 16.26 0.30
CA GLU A 556 -7.30 15.94 -1.11
C GLU A 556 -7.99 14.64 -1.56
N HIS A 557 -8.23 13.71 -0.63
CA HIS A 557 -8.95 12.46 -0.89
C HIS A 557 -10.47 12.64 -0.98
N LYS A 558 -11.06 13.50 -0.15
CA LYS A 558 -12.48 13.85 -0.23
C LYS A 558 -12.83 14.47 -1.60
N ASP A 559 -11.97 15.33 -2.15
CA ASP A 559 -12.15 15.93 -3.49
C ASP A 559 -12.08 14.91 -4.64
N ARG A 560 -11.30 13.83 -4.47
CA ARG A 560 -11.15 12.75 -5.45
C ARG A 560 -12.28 11.73 -5.36
N MET A 561 -12.74 11.44 -4.14
CA MET A 561 -13.92 10.61 -3.89
C MET A 561 -15.18 11.28 -4.44
N ASP A 562 -15.35 12.59 -4.23
CA ASP A 562 -16.41 13.41 -4.84
C ASP A 562 -16.46 13.26 -6.36
N PHE A 563 -15.31 13.18 -7.03
CA PHE A 563 -15.24 12.97 -8.48
C PHE A 563 -15.70 11.57 -8.90
N LEU A 564 -15.21 10.51 -8.23
CA LEU A 564 -15.55 9.12 -8.58
C LEU A 564 -17.04 8.84 -8.36
N LEU A 565 -17.60 9.34 -7.26
CA LEU A 565 -19.03 9.21 -6.95
C LEU A 565 -19.90 9.98 -7.95
N SER A 566 -19.47 11.20 -8.33
CA SER A 566 -20.13 11.97 -9.39
C SER A 566 -20.10 11.25 -10.74
N TRP A 567 -19.00 10.54 -11.03
CA TRP A 567 -18.82 9.77 -12.27
C TRP A 567 -19.74 8.54 -12.34
N GLU A 568 -19.89 7.80 -11.25
CA GLU A 568 -20.79 6.63 -11.20
C GLU A 568 -22.25 7.02 -11.39
N VAL A 569 -22.75 8.04 -10.67
CA VAL A 569 -24.14 8.51 -10.84
C VAL A 569 -24.37 9.06 -12.25
N MET A 570 -23.37 9.73 -12.83
CA MET A 570 -23.44 10.19 -14.21
C MET A 570 -23.57 9.01 -15.18
N ARG A 571 -22.77 7.95 -15.02
CA ARG A 571 -22.87 6.74 -15.86
C ARG A 571 -24.28 6.16 -15.81
N ASP A 572 -24.85 6.04 -14.62
CA ASP A 572 -26.21 5.54 -14.40
C ASP A 572 -27.31 6.55 -14.83
N THR A 573 -26.94 7.82 -15.12
CA THR A 573 -27.82 8.80 -15.79
C THR A 573 -27.99 8.54 -17.27
N LEU A 574 -26.97 7.96 -17.87
CA LEU A 574 -26.83 7.88 -19.32
C LEU A 574 -27.12 6.50 -19.85
N THR A 575 -27.21 5.51 -18.96
CA THR A 575 -27.70 4.18 -19.26
C THR A 575 -29.18 4.23 -19.64
N GLY A 576 -29.50 3.77 -20.86
CA GLY A 576 -30.86 3.71 -21.39
C GLY A 576 -31.22 4.72 -22.49
N GLU A 577 -30.33 5.67 -22.86
CA GLU A 577 -30.63 6.64 -23.94
C GLU A 577 -30.09 6.25 -25.33
N ASN A 578 -28.93 5.57 -25.44
CA ASN A 578 -28.33 5.12 -26.73
C ASN A 578 -27.19 4.10 -26.54
N GLU A 579 -27.24 2.95 -27.24
CA GLU A 579 -26.31 1.81 -27.11
C GLU A 579 -24.84 2.16 -27.46
N ASP A 580 -24.62 3.14 -28.35
CA ASP A 580 -23.27 3.59 -28.72
C ASP A 580 -22.59 4.42 -27.61
N VAL A 581 -23.35 5.17 -26.80
CA VAL A 581 -22.78 6.02 -25.73
C VAL A 581 -22.29 5.17 -24.56
N GLU A 582 -23.07 4.14 -24.20
CA GLU A 582 -22.71 3.17 -23.15
C GLU A 582 -21.41 2.43 -23.48
N GLN A 583 -21.26 1.98 -24.73
CA GLN A 583 -20.05 1.28 -25.17
C GLN A 583 -18.81 2.16 -25.10
N VAL A 584 -18.92 3.46 -25.39
CA VAL A 584 -17.80 4.41 -25.30
C VAL A 584 -17.42 4.70 -23.86
N LEU A 585 -18.42 4.88 -22.98
CA LEU A 585 -18.18 5.07 -21.54
C LEU A 585 -17.55 3.83 -20.89
N ALA A 586 -17.89 2.62 -21.35
CA ALA A 586 -17.35 1.37 -20.83
C ALA A 586 -15.89 1.10 -21.21
N ILE A 587 -15.43 1.63 -22.35
CA ILE A 587 -14.05 1.42 -22.83
C ILE A 587 -13.08 2.52 -22.41
N LEU A 588 -13.54 3.67 -21.91
CA LEU A 588 -12.68 4.76 -21.46
C LEU A 588 -11.90 4.36 -20.20
N LYS A 589 -10.65 3.92 -20.38
CA LYS A 589 -9.78 3.44 -19.29
C LYS A 589 -9.24 4.55 -18.37
N ASN A 590 -9.31 5.82 -18.80
CA ASN A 590 -8.69 6.93 -18.09
C ASN A 590 -9.54 8.21 -18.13
N PRO A 591 -10.25 8.58 -17.03
CA PRO A 591 -11.04 9.80 -16.96
C PRO A 591 -10.20 11.10 -16.95
N LYS A 592 -8.85 11.00 -16.96
CA LYS A 592 -7.94 12.16 -16.90
C LYS A 592 -8.16 13.22 -17.97
N VAL A 593 -8.49 12.82 -19.21
CA VAL A 593 -8.74 13.78 -20.29
C VAL A 593 -10.02 14.58 -20.06
N PHE A 594 -10.97 14.00 -19.33
CA PHE A 594 -12.25 14.62 -18.99
C PHE A 594 -12.25 15.28 -17.60
N TYR A 595 -11.15 15.22 -16.83
CA TYR A 595 -11.03 15.93 -15.53
C TYR A 595 -11.23 17.44 -15.64
N ARG A 596 -11.10 18.02 -16.84
CA ARG A 596 -11.27 19.44 -17.10
C ARG A 596 -12.60 19.78 -17.77
N LEU A 597 -13.42 18.78 -18.11
CA LEU A 597 -14.69 18.96 -18.80
C LEU A 597 -15.84 18.83 -17.79
N PRO A 598 -16.79 19.79 -17.75
CA PRO A 598 -18.03 19.59 -17.02
C PRO A 598 -18.68 18.27 -17.46
N LEU A 599 -19.13 17.45 -16.50
CA LEU A 599 -19.63 16.10 -16.75
C LEU A 599 -20.76 16.09 -17.82
N GLY A 600 -21.62 17.11 -17.86
CA GLY A 600 -22.65 17.25 -18.92
C GLY A 600 -22.14 17.44 -20.35
N ASN A 601 -20.87 17.83 -20.54
CA ASN A 601 -20.28 18.04 -21.87
C ASN A 601 -19.68 16.74 -22.44
N ILE A 602 -19.38 15.74 -21.62
CA ILE A 602 -18.81 14.46 -22.07
C ILE A 602 -19.81 13.69 -22.95
N VAL A 603 -21.10 13.73 -22.61
CA VAL A 603 -22.16 13.07 -23.38
C VAL A 603 -22.38 13.74 -24.72
N LYS A 604 -22.39 15.08 -24.72
CA LYS A 604 -22.44 15.87 -25.95
C LYS A 604 -21.21 15.57 -26.82
N ALA A 605 -20.03 15.43 -26.21
CA ALA A 605 -18.80 15.03 -26.91
C ALA A 605 -18.95 13.67 -27.58
N ILE A 606 -19.39 12.65 -26.84
CA ILE A 606 -19.56 11.29 -27.36
C ILE A 606 -20.61 11.25 -28.49
N ARG A 607 -21.71 12.01 -28.37
CA ARG A 607 -22.75 12.10 -29.44
C ARG A 607 -22.26 12.79 -30.72
N ARG A 608 -21.28 13.70 -30.61
CA ARG A 608 -20.70 14.42 -31.74
C ARG A 608 -19.47 13.70 -32.32
N MET A 609 -19.04 12.58 -31.72
CA MET A 609 -17.92 11.80 -32.24
C MET A 609 -18.33 11.01 -33.48
N GLU A 610 -17.46 11.03 -34.48
CA GLU A 610 -17.59 10.26 -35.71
C GLU A 610 -16.79 8.97 -35.60
N SER A 611 -17.39 7.86 -36.04
CA SER A 611 -16.70 6.57 -36.16
C SER A 611 -15.91 6.51 -37.47
N VAL A 612 -14.64 6.10 -37.38
CA VAL A 612 -13.72 5.98 -38.51
C VAL A 612 -13.00 4.65 -38.46
N ASP A 613 -13.17 3.84 -39.51
CA ASP A 613 -12.40 2.61 -39.69
C ASP A 613 -11.02 2.91 -40.24
N VAL A 614 -10.00 2.29 -39.65
CA VAL A 614 -8.59 2.54 -39.97
C VAL A 614 -7.86 1.21 -40.11
N LYS A 615 -6.99 1.08 -41.12
CA LYS A 615 -6.28 -0.18 -41.40
C LYS A 615 -4.94 -0.24 -40.68
N SER A 616 -4.47 -1.46 -40.42
CA SER A 616 -3.09 -1.67 -39.95
C SER A 616 -2.10 -1.02 -40.92
N GLY A 617 -1.15 -0.27 -40.38
CA GLY A 617 -0.13 0.46 -41.12
C GLY A 617 -0.54 1.87 -41.54
N GLU A 618 -1.78 2.29 -41.31
CA GLU A 618 -2.26 3.63 -41.66
C GLU A 618 -1.88 4.66 -40.59
N ALA A 619 -1.38 5.82 -41.02
CA ALA A 619 -1.07 6.94 -40.15
C ALA A 619 -2.34 7.78 -39.91
N VAL A 620 -2.74 7.91 -38.65
CA VAL A 620 -3.94 8.66 -38.25
C VAL A 620 -3.65 10.15 -38.12
N MET A 621 -2.45 10.49 -37.64
CA MET A 621 -1.94 11.87 -37.61
C MET A 621 -0.41 11.87 -37.72
N ASN A 622 0.18 12.95 -38.24
CA ASN A 622 1.62 13.13 -38.27
C ASN A 622 2.07 14.29 -37.39
N GLN A 623 3.25 14.16 -36.80
CA GLN A 623 3.91 15.25 -36.10
C GLN A 623 4.10 16.45 -37.05
N GLY A 624 3.82 17.64 -36.56
CA GLY A 624 3.89 18.89 -37.32
C GLY A 624 2.58 19.27 -38.00
N ASP A 625 1.62 18.36 -38.13
CA ASP A 625 0.29 18.69 -38.68
C ASP A 625 -0.46 19.64 -37.75
N THR A 626 -1.45 20.37 -38.28
CA THR A 626 -2.34 21.18 -37.46
C THR A 626 -3.28 20.27 -36.66
N GLY A 627 -3.51 20.58 -35.38
CA GLY A 627 -4.53 19.88 -34.59
C GLY A 627 -5.94 20.09 -35.15
N ASP A 628 -6.56 19.02 -35.66
CA ASP A 628 -7.85 19.00 -36.36
C ASP A 628 -8.90 18.10 -35.67
N PHE A 629 -8.50 16.94 -35.13
CA PHE A 629 -9.38 16.03 -34.40
C PHE A 629 -8.76 15.48 -33.10
N PHE A 630 -9.61 15.17 -32.12
CA PHE A 630 -9.29 14.34 -30.95
C PHE A 630 -9.76 12.91 -31.23
N TYR A 631 -9.00 11.89 -30.83
CA TYR A 631 -9.31 10.49 -31.14
C TYR A 631 -9.38 9.59 -29.90
N ILE A 632 -10.26 8.60 -29.94
CA ILE A 632 -10.35 7.48 -28.99
C ILE A 632 -10.29 6.17 -29.78
N ILE A 633 -9.52 5.18 -29.31
CA ILE A 633 -9.45 3.85 -29.92
C ILE A 633 -10.64 3.01 -29.43
N ARG A 634 -11.68 2.88 -30.27
CA ARG A 634 -12.83 1.99 -30.00
C ARG A 634 -12.44 0.52 -30.15
N LYS A 635 -11.56 0.22 -31.11
CA LYS A 635 -11.02 -1.13 -31.36
C LYS A 635 -9.68 -1.04 -32.06
N GLY A 636 -8.73 -1.85 -31.63
CA GLY A 636 -7.44 -2.00 -32.31
C GLY A 636 -6.26 -1.50 -31.46
N THR A 637 -5.11 -1.37 -32.10
CA THR A 637 -3.86 -0.93 -31.47
C THR A 637 -3.14 0.05 -32.37
N ALA A 638 -2.40 0.98 -31.77
CA ALA A 638 -1.61 1.98 -32.47
C ALA A 638 -0.26 2.22 -31.78
N GLU A 639 0.65 2.86 -32.50
CA GLU A 639 1.96 3.29 -32.02
C GLU A 639 2.11 4.80 -32.22
N VAL A 640 2.65 5.47 -31.20
CA VAL A 640 2.94 6.91 -31.19
C VAL A 640 4.42 7.11 -31.43
N TRP A 641 4.78 7.87 -32.45
CA TRP A 641 6.15 8.12 -32.88
C TRP A 641 6.45 9.61 -32.85
N GLN A 642 7.56 10.00 -32.24
CA GLN A 642 8.01 11.39 -32.18
C GLN A 642 9.39 11.52 -32.81
N GLN A 643 9.54 12.49 -33.70
CA GLN A 643 10.78 12.92 -34.29
C GLN A 643 11.44 13.97 -33.38
N GLY A 644 12.70 13.72 -33.00
CA GLY A 644 13.47 14.64 -32.17
C GLY A 644 13.82 15.95 -32.89
N LEU A 645 13.73 17.08 -32.17
CA LEU A 645 13.93 18.44 -32.70
C LEU A 645 15.35 18.72 -33.23
N TYR A 646 16.34 17.90 -32.87
CA TYR A 646 17.76 18.14 -33.15
C TYR A 646 18.44 16.99 -33.92
N ASP A 647 17.93 15.76 -33.83
CA ASP A 647 18.53 14.55 -34.42
C ASP A 647 17.72 14.00 -35.61
N ASN A 648 16.50 14.50 -35.86
CA ASN A 648 15.56 13.99 -36.85
C ASN A 648 15.27 12.47 -36.73
N GLU A 649 15.60 11.84 -35.61
CA GLU A 649 15.34 10.41 -35.39
C GLU A 649 13.91 10.19 -34.91
N GLN A 650 13.22 9.20 -35.50
CA GLN A 650 11.89 8.79 -35.05
C GLN A 650 12.01 7.82 -33.86
N LYS A 651 11.46 8.20 -32.71
CA LYS A 651 11.42 7.40 -31.49
C LYS A 651 10.00 6.98 -31.21
N LEU A 652 9.79 5.68 -30.93
CA LEU A 652 8.51 5.18 -30.46
C LEU A 652 8.30 5.68 -29.02
N VAL A 653 7.25 6.47 -28.80
CA VAL A 653 6.94 7.12 -27.51
C VAL A 653 5.92 6.31 -26.72
N ALA A 654 4.93 5.72 -27.40
CA ALA A 654 3.88 4.95 -26.73
C ALA A 654 3.25 3.91 -27.66
N LYS A 655 2.64 2.88 -27.06
CA LYS A 655 1.72 1.95 -27.71
C LYS A 655 0.35 2.16 -27.11
N LEU A 656 -0.65 2.29 -27.97
CA LEU A 656 -2.03 2.56 -27.60
C LEU A 656 -2.89 1.34 -27.93
N GLU A 657 -3.87 1.05 -27.07
CA GLU A 657 -4.83 -0.03 -27.21
C GLU A 657 -6.27 0.47 -27.05
N THR A 658 -7.25 -0.44 -27.18
CA THR A 658 -8.67 -0.12 -26.99
C THR A 658 -8.90 0.61 -25.66
N GLY A 659 -9.51 1.78 -25.73
CA GLY A 659 -9.79 2.65 -24.58
C GLY A 659 -8.81 3.82 -24.40
N ASP A 660 -7.66 3.79 -25.09
CA ASP A 660 -6.72 4.92 -25.12
C ASP A 660 -7.18 6.03 -26.07
N HIS A 661 -6.67 7.23 -25.85
CA HIS A 661 -6.96 8.43 -26.65
C HIS A 661 -5.68 9.14 -27.07
N PHE A 662 -5.79 10.02 -28.06
CA PHE A 662 -4.68 10.85 -28.53
C PHE A 662 -5.17 12.08 -29.31
N GLY A 663 -4.28 13.07 -29.43
CA GLY A 663 -4.50 14.26 -30.26
C GLY A 663 -5.11 15.46 -29.54
N GLU A 664 -5.27 15.40 -28.22
CA GLU A 664 -5.81 16.47 -27.38
C GLU A 664 -4.86 17.68 -27.26
N GLU A 665 -3.55 17.44 -27.17
CA GLU A 665 -2.57 18.49 -26.82
C GLU A 665 -2.52 19.64 -27.83
N ALA A 666 -2.52 19.32 -29.13
CA ALA A 666 -2.54 20.32 -30.20
C ALA A 666 -3.84 21.13 -30.25
N LEU A 667 -4.97 20.53 -29.82
CA LEU A 667 -6.26 21.21 -29.77
C LEU A 667 -6.36 22.17 -28.58
N VAL A 668 -5.77 21.77 -27.43
CA VAL A 668 -5.75 22.57 -26.20
C VAL A 668 -4.75 23.73 -26.30
N THR A 669 -3.54 23.47 -26.79
CA THR A 669 -2.47 24.48 -26.88
C THR A 669 -2.57 25.38 -28.10
N GLY A 670 -3.37 24.97 -29.11
CA GLY A 670 -3.43 25.64 -30.42
C GLY A 670 -2.19 25.43 -31.28
N GLY A 671 -1.21 24.63 -30.82
CA GLY A 671 0.02 24.31 -31.52
C GLY A 671 -0.12 23.17 -32.56
N ALA A 672 1.00 22.81 -33.18
CA ALA A 672 1.08 21.65 -34.10
C ALA A 672 1.12 20.33 -33.32
N ARG A 673 0.78 19.21 -33.98
CA ARG A 673 0.91 17.85 -33.42
C ARG A 673 2.35 17.60 -32.98
N ASN A 674 2.52 17.15 -31.74
CA ASN A 674 3.84 16.88 -31.17
C ASN A 674 4.36 15.46 -31.50
N ALA A 675 3.52 14.57 -32.03
CA ALA A 675 3.85 13.20 -32.42
C ALA A 675 2.95 12.70 -33.57
N SER A 676 3.43 11.69 -34.29
CA SER A 676 2.68 10.91 -35.27
C SER A 676 2.03 9.69 -34.60
N VAL A 677 0.84 9.27 -35.05
CA VAL A 677 0.19 8.05 -34.58
C VAL A 677 -0.13 7.15 -35.75
N LYS A 678 0.27 5.88 -35.66
CA LYS A 678 0.11 4.88 -36.71
C LYS A 678 -0.57 3.63 -36.16
N MET A 679 -1.61 3.16 -36.83
CA MET A 679 -2.30 1.94 -36.43
C MET A 679 -1.40 0.71 -36.64
N THR A 680 -1.31 -0.16 -35.65
CA THR A 680 -0.60 -1.45 -35.73
C THR A 680 -1.54 -2.62 -36.03
N SER A 681 -2.84 -2.45 -35.81
CA SER A 681 -3.87 -3.42 -36.24
C SER A 681 -4.99 -2.71 -37.00
N ASN A 682 -5.82 -3.47 -37.73
CA ASN A 682 -7.10 -2.94 -38.18
C ASN A 682 -7.91 -2.53 -36.95
N GLY A 683 -8.59 -1.40 -37.04
CA GLY A 683 -9.25 -0.80 -35.90
C GLY A 683 -10.35 0.17 -36.29
N ASN A 684 -11.06 0.62 -35.27
CA ASN A 684 -12.09 1.62 -35.37
C ASN A 684 -11.78 2.71 -34.33
N LEU A 685 -11.77 3.95 -34.78
CA LEU A 685 -11.52 5.13 -33.96
C LEU A 685 -12.80 5.96 -33.86
N LEU A 686 -12.97 6.63 -32.73
CA LEU A 686 -13.92 7.72 -32.59
C LEU A 686 -13.15 9.02 -32.66
N ARG A 687 -13.60 9.97 -33.47
CA ARG A 687 -12.96 11.28 -33.61
C ARG A 687 -13.92 12.42 -33.34
N LEU A 688 -13.43 13.47 -32.70
CA LEU A 688 -14.17 14.71 -32.44
C LEU A 688 -13.41 15.88 -33.07
N ASN A 689 -14.09 16.69 -33.90
CA ASN A 689 -13.43 17.79 -34.58
C ASN A 689 -13.04 18.93 -33.62
N ARG A 690 -12.11 19.78 -34.05
CA ARG A 690 -11.59 20.90 -33.26
C ARG A 690 -12.65 21.88 -32.77
N GLU A 691 -13.61 22.25 -33.61
CA GLU A 691 -14.64 23.24 -33.26
C GLU A 691 -15.54 22.71 -32.14
N ASP A 692 -16.00 21.46 -32.28
CA ASP A 692 -16.77 20.77 -31.25
C ASP A 692 -15.94 20.58 -29.98
N PHE A 693 -14.68 20.14 -30.10
CA PHE A 693 -13.79 19.98 -28.95
C PHE A 693 -13.60 21.32 -28.20
N GLN A 694 -13.42 22.42 -28.93
CA GLN A 694 -13.27 23.77 -28.37
C GLN A 694 -14.58 24.28 -27.75
N GLU A 695 -15.74 24.07 -28.39
CA GLU A 695 -17.04 24.40 -27.82
C GLU A 695 -17.27 23.68 -26.48
N LEU A 696 -16.89 22.41 -26.40
CA LEU A 696 -17.11 21.57 -25.21
C LEU A 696 -16.20 21.92 -24.03
N ILE A 697 -14.97 22.40 -24.27
CA ILE A 697 -14.09 22.95 -23.22
C ILE A 697 -14.47 24.39 -22.81
N THR A 698 -15.23 25.12 -23.65
CA THR A 698 -15.56 26.54 -23.41
C THR A 698 -16.98 26.74 -22.87
N GLN A 699 -17.90 25.79 -23.05
CA GLN A 699 -19.25 25.86 -22.48
C GLN A 699 -19.26 25.55 -20.97
N GLN A 700 -19.16 26.59 -20.14
CA GLN A 700 -19.75 26.59 -18.80
C GLN A 700 -21.28 26.65 -18.96
N THR A 701 -22.00 25.55 -18.69
CA THR A 701 -23.48 25.56 -18.63
C THR A 701 -23.99 25.17 -17.24
N ILE A 702 -23.28 25.58 -16.21
CA ILE A 702 -23.73 25.51 -14.83
C ILE A 702 -23.51 26.91 -14.26
N GLU A 703 -24.60 27.52 -13.76
CA GLU A 703 -24.52 28.84 -13.18
C GLU A 703 -24.06 28.66 -11.73
N GLU A 704 -22.86 29.13 -11.44
CA GLU A 704 -22.26 29.09 -10.10
C GLU A 704 -22.56 30.39 -9.34
N VAL A 705 -22.57 30.28 -8.01
CA VAL A 705 -22.77 31.39 -7.09
C VAL A 705 -21.74 31.33 -5.97
N ASP A 706 -21.05 32.44 -5.73
CA ASP A 706 -20.15 32.59 -4.60
C ASP A 706 -20.90 32.55 -3.26
N ILE A 707 -20.16 32.35 -2.17
CA ILE A 707 -20.75 32.12 -0.84
C ILE A 707 -21.52 33.34 -0.31
N ASP A 708 -21.01 34.56 -0.51
CA ASP A 708 -21.65 35.79 -0.02
C ASP A 708 -23.01 36.01 -0.72
N LYS A 709 -23.04 35.76 -2.03
CA LYS A 709 -24.26 35.86 -2.84
C LYS A 709 -25.21 34.70 -2.60
N ALA A 710 -24.71 33.47 -2.36
CA ALA A 710 -25.53 32.33 -1.95
C ALA A 710 -26.25 32.63 -0.64
N HIS A 711 -25.55 33.15 0.36
CA HIS A 711 -26.13 33.56 1.64
C HIS A 711 -27.19 34.66 1.48
N GLN A 712 -26.95 35.64 0.59
CA GLN A 712 -27.95 36.66 0.26
C GLN A 712 -29.21 36.06 -0.38
N LEU A 713 -29.06 35.14 -1.35
CA LEU A 713 -30.19 34.49 -2.01
C LEU A 713 -31.01 33.63 -1.04
N LEU A 714 -30.36 32.90 -0.12
CA LEU A 714 -31.04 32.11 0.91
C LEU A 714 -31.89 33.00 1.82
N SER A 715 -31.40 34.21 2.15
CA SER A 715 -32.18 35.21 2.91
C SER A 715 -33.37 35.80 2.15
N GLN A 716 -33.43 35.63 0.82
CA GLN A 716 -34.47 36.14 -0.07
C GLN A 716 -35.48 35.05 -0.50
N GLY A 717 -35.42 33.86 0.11
CA GLY A 717 -36.36 32.76 -0.13
C GLY A 717 -35.89 31.70 -1.12
N CYS A 718 -34.62 31.74 -1.55
CA CYS A 718 -33.97 30.61 -2.23
C CYS A 718 -33.79 29.45 -1.24
N LYS A 719 -33.86 28.21 -1.73
CA LYS A 719 -33.60 27.01 -0.91
C LYS A 719 -32.26 26.40 -1.25
N MET A 720 -31.55 25.85 -0.25
CA MET A 720 -30.37 25.04 -0.51
C MET A 720 -30.73 23.56 -0.51
N LEU A 721 -30.11 22.81 -1.42
CA LEU A 721 -30.21 21.36 -1.52
C LEU A 721 -28.83 20.77 -1.25
N ASP A 722 -28.72 19.93 -0.23
CA ASP A 722 -27.53 19.14 0.04
C ASP A 722 -27.61 17.84 -0.74
N VAL A 723 -26.61 17.57 -1.57
CA VAL A 723 -26.56 16.35 -2.41
C VAL A 723 -25.46 15.38 -1.98
N ARG A 724 -24.95 15.55 -0.75
CA ARG A 724 -24.02 14.62 -0.11
C ARG A 724 -24.71 13.35 0.36
N TYR A 725 -23.93 12.37 0.82
CA TYR A 725 -24.49 11.19 1.47
C TYR A 725 -25.05 11.54 2.86
N GLN A 726 -25.95 10.70 3.36
CA GLN A 726 -26.60 10.86 4.67
C GLN A 726 -25.55 11.02 5.79
N GLU A 727 -24.49 10.22 5.76
CA GLU A 727 -23.44 10.21 6.77
C GLU A 727 -22.65 11.54 6.81
N GLU A 728 -22.43 12.17 5.65
CA GLU A 728 -21.73 13.47 5.55
C GLU A 728 -22.61 14.63 6.02
N TYR A 729 -23.93 14.51 5.81
CA TYR A 729 -24.91 15.48 6.26
C TYR A 729 -25.08 15.42 7.80
N GLU A 730 -25.14 14.20 8.35
CA GLU A 730 -25.19 13.96 9.80
C GLU A 730 -23.93 14.48 10.51
N GLU A 731 -22.75 14.34 9.89
CA GLU A 731 -21.47 14.86 10.40
C GLU A 731 -21.53 16.39 10.56
N SER A 732 -21.92 17.10 9.49
CA SER A 732 -22.17 18.54 9.53
C SER A 732 -22.96 19.00 8.31
N HIS A 733 -23.92 19.90 8.48
CA HIS A 733 -24.70 20.50 7.39
C HIS A 733 -25.12 21.93 7.70
N VAL A 734 -25.51 22.68 6.67
CA VAL A 734 -26.02 24.05 6.87
C VAL A 734 -27.44 23.99 7.45
N PRO A 735 -27.77 24.78 8.49
CA PRO A 735 -29.06 24.71 9.15
C PRO A 735 -30.24 24.91 8.17
N GLY A 736 -31.25 24.04 8.25
CA GLY A 736 -32.50 24.17 7.49
C GLY A 736 -32.40 23.77 6.01
N VAL A 737 -31.30 23.13 5.61
CA VAL A 737 -31.10 22.63 4.24
C VAL A 737 -31.76 21.28 4.04
N GLN A 738 -32.35 21.07 2.86
CA GLN A 738 -32.95 19.80 2.49
C GLN A 738 -31.86 18.85 1.97
N LEU A 739 -31.79 17.64 2.50
CA LEU A 739 -30.91 16.59 1.99
C LEU A 739 -31.65 15.72 0.96
N ILE A 740 -31.10 15.65 -0.25
CA ILE A 740 -31.43 14.62 -1.24
C ILE A 740 -30.10 14.12 -1.83
N PRO A 741 -29.58 12.96 -1.40
CA PRO A 741 -28.32 12.45 -1.89
C PRO A 741 -28.29 12.32 -3.41
N LEU A 742 -27.18 12.67 -4.05
CA LEU A 742 -27.05 12.66 -5.51
C LEU A 742 -27.52 11.33 -6.17
N PRO A 743 -27.22 10.12 -5.63
CA PRO A 743 -27.72 8.86 -6.20
C PRO A 743 -29.25 8.70 -6.13
N GLU A 744 -29.91 9.34 -5.17
CA GLU A 744 -31.36 9.26 -4.94
C GLU A 744 -32.14 10.36 -5.66
N LEU A 745 -31.45 11.41 -6.12
CA LEU A 745 -32.04 12.65 -6.60
C LEU A 745 -33.16 12.47 -7.64
N ARG A 746 -33.00 11.53 -8.59
CA ARG A 746 -34.03 11.29 -9.62
C ARG A 746 -35.31 10.69 -9.08
N ASN A 747 -35.21 9.86 -8.05
CA ASN A 747 -36.35 9.15 -7.48
C ASN A 747 -37.12 10.01 -6.49
N ARG A 748 -36.58 11.20 -6.15
CA ARG A 748 -37.09 12.11 -5.12
C ARG A 748 -37.32 13.52 -5.67
N LEU A 749 -37.48 13.66 -7.00
CA LEU A 749 -37.74 14.96 -7.65
C LEU A 749 -39.09 15.56 -7.24
N ASP A 750 -40.05 14.72 -6.85
CA ASP A 750 -41.36 15.11 -6.34
C ASP A 750 -41.30 15.78 -4.96
N GLU A 751 -40.16 15.70 -4.26
CA GLU A 751 -39.90 16.43 -3.01
C GLU A 751 -39.45 17.88 -3.25
N LEU A 752 -39.23 18.28 -4.50
CA LEU A 752 -38.79 19.62 -4.88
C LEU A 752 -39.95 20.45 -5.45
N GLU A 753 -39.92 21.76 -5.19
CA GLU A 753 -40.93 22.71 -5.62
C GLU A 753 -40.58 23.30 -7.01
N PRO A 754 -41.42 23.15 -8.04
CA PRO A 754 -41.08 23.51 -9.43
C PRO A 754 -40.73 24.99 -9.68
N ASP A 755 -41.31 25.93 -8.92
CA ASP A 755 -41.12 27.38 -9.10
C ASP A 755 -40.06 27.96 -8.15
N THR A 756 -39.40 27.12 -7.35
CA THR A 756 -38.41 27.54 -6.35
C THR A 756 -37.00 27.55 -6.95
N GLN A 757 -36.23 28.60 -6.66
CA GLN A 757 -34.81 28.64 -7.00
C GLN A 757 -34.02 27.85 -5.95
N TYR A 758 -33.19 26.91 -6.41
CA TYR A 758 -32.34 26.08 -5.57
C TYR A 758 -30.86 26.44 -5.70
N ILE A 759 -30.09 26.24 -4.63
CA ILE A 759 -28.63 26.18 -4.66
C ILE A 759 -28.23 24.75 -4.31
N ALA A 760 -27.60 24.03 -5.24
CA ALA A 760 -27.07 22.70 -4.96
C ALA A 760 -25.72 22.83 -4.24
N SER A 761 -25.55 22.09 -3.15
CA SER A 761 -24.38 22.13 -2.28
C SER A 761 -23.87 20.71 -2.00
N CYS A 762 -22.55 20.56 -2.02
CA CYS A 762 -21.83 19.37 -1.63
C CYS A 762 -20.46 19.81 -1.12
N LEU A 763 -19.57 18.88 -0.80
CA LEU A 763 -18.29 19.24 -0.21
C LEU A 763 -17.41 20.11 -1.14
N SER A 764 -17.20 19.68 -2.39
CA SER A 764 -16.26 20.31 -3.34
C SER A 764 -16.91 21.06 -4.52
N GLY A 765 -18.24 21.07 -4.61
CA GLY A 765 -19.01 21.59 -5.75
C GLY A 765 -19.20 20.59 -6.91
N LYS A 766 -18.43 19.50 -6.97
CA LYS A 766 -18.48 18.53 -8.09
C LYS A 766 -19.81 17.75 -8.17
N ARG A 767 -20.31 17.25 -7.03
CA ARG A 767 -21.62 16.56 -6.98
C ARG A 767 -22.77 17.53 -7.24
N SER A 768 -22.65 18.76 -6.73
CA SER A 768 -23.59 19.85 -6.99
C SER A 768 -23.74 20.16 -8.47
N ALA A 769 -22.64 20.11 -9.23
CA ALA A 769 -22.67 20.28 -10.68
C ALA A 769 -23.48 19.19 -11.39
N VAL A 770 -23.35 17.93 -10.98
CA VAL A 770 -24.15 16.82 -11.53
C VAL A 770 -25.62 16.95 -11.14
N ALA A 771 -25.89 17.26 -9.87
CA ALA A 771 -27.25 17.49 -9.39
C ALA A 771 -27.93 18.64 -10.15
N ALA A 772 -27.23 19.76 -10.35
CA ALA A 772 -27.75 20.91 -11.08
C ALA A 772 -28.09 20.57 -12.53
N MET A 773 -27.29 19.72 -13.18
CA MET A 773 -27.59 19.21 -14.52
C MET A 773 -28.88 18.37 -14.53
N ILE A 774 -29.01 17.40 -13.62
CA ILE A 774 -30.20 16.53 -13.52
C ILE A 774 -31.45 17.38 -13.28
N LEU A 775 -31.38 18.33 -12.35
CA LEU A 775 -32.50 19.20 -11.99
C LEU A 775 -32.90 20.14 -13.14
N LYS A 776 -31.95 20.75 -13.85
CA LYS A 776 -32.24 21.58 -15.03
C LYS A 776 -32.92 20.80 -16.15
N GLN A 777 -32.54 19.53 -16.37
CA GLN A 777 -33.21 18.67 -17.36
C GLN A 777 -34.68 18.41 -17.03
N HIS A 778 -35.05 18.48 -15.75
CA HIS A 778 -36.41 18.27 -15.26
C HIS A 778 -37.17 19.59 -14.99
N GLY A 779 -36.63 20.72 -15.46
CA GLY A 779 -37.31 22.03 -15.43
C GLY A 779 -37.08 22.86 -14.17
N PHE A 780 -36.21 22.45 -13.25
CA PHE A 780 -35.91 23.21 -12.03
C PHE A 780 -34.88 24.32 -12.28
N ASN A 781 -35.04 25.44 -11.56
CA ASN A 781 -34.06 26.54 -11.54
C ASN A 781 -33.04 26.31 -10.41
N VAL A 782 -31.80 25.97 -10.77
CA VAL A 782 -30.76 25.61 -9.80
C VAL A 782 -29.40 26.25 -10.13
N LEU A 783 -28.77 26.79 -9.10
CA LEU A 783 -27.40 27.30 -9.07
C LEU A 783 -26.50 26.31 -8.32
N VAL A 784 -25.18 26.40 -8.54
CA VAL A 784 -24.19 25.59 -7.81
C VAL A 784 -23.38 26.49 -6.89
N LEU A 785 -23.23 26.08 -5.63
CA LEU A 785 -22.33 26.77 -4.71
C LEU A 785 -20.87 26.59 -5.16
N GLU A 786 -20.22 27.69 -5.52
CA GLU A 786 -18.81 27.71 -5.94
C GLU A 786 -17.91 27.17 -4.81
N HIS A 787 -16.98 26.28 -5.14
CA HIS A 787 -16.10 25.56 -4.21
C HIS A 787 -16.81 24.67 -3.15
N GLY A 788 -18.13 24.57 -3.18
CA GLY A 788 -18.91 23.75 -2.26
C GLY A 788 -18.90 24.25 -0.81
N LEU A 789 -19.28 23.36 0.12
CA LEU A 789 -19.36 23.66 1.55
C LEU A 789 -17.98 23.76 2.22
N ARG A 790 -16.91 23.37 1.53
CA ARG A 790 -15.52 23.48 2.00
C ARG A 790 -15.18 24.89 2.49
N ASP A 791 -15.58 25.90 1.74
CA ASP A 791 -15.23 27.30 2.02
C ASP A 791 -16.36 28.03 2.77
N TRP A 792 -17.41 27.31 3.20
CA TRP A 792 -18.58 27.88 3.88
C TRP A 792 -18.20 28.43 5.26
N PRO A 793 -18.24 29.76 5.48
CA PRO A 793 -17.73 30.39 6.70
C PRO A 793 -18.80 30.53 7.79
N TYR A 794 -20.03 30.07 7.53
CA TYR A 794 -21.18 30.25 8.41
C TYR A 794 -21.48 28.98 9.22
N GLU A 795 -22.33 29.12 10.23
CA GLU A 795 -22.67 28.06 11.19
C GLU A 795 -23.21 26.80 10.48
N MET A 796 -22.69 25.64 10.88
CA MET A 796 -23.15 24.31 10.48
C MET A 796 -23.62 23.55 11.72
N VAL A 797 -24.64 22.72 11.55
CA VAL A 797 -25.23 21.87 12.60
C VAL A 797 -24.75 20.45 12.40
N SER A 798 -24.53 19.73 13.49
CA SER A 798 -24.25 18.29 13.50
C SER A 798 -25.43 17.56 14.15
N GLU A 799 -25.75 16.35 13.71
CA GLU A 799 -26.75 15.50 14.37
C GLU A 799 -26.13 14.58 15.45
N PHE A 800 -24.82 14.73 15.72
CA PHE A 800 -24.06 13.99 16.72
C PHE A 800 -23.96 14.68 18.08
#